data_AF-A0A142XZR4-F1
#
_entry.id   AF-A0A142XZR4-F1
#
_cell.length_a   1.000
_cell.length_b   1.000
_cell.length_c   1.000
_cell.angle_alpha   90.00
_cell.angle_beta   90.00
_cell.angle_gamma   90.00
#
_symmetry.space_group_name_H-M   'P 1'
#
loop_
_entity.id
_entity.type
_entity.pdbx_description
1 polymer ?
#
loop_
_entity_poly.entity_id
_entity_poly.type
_entity_poly.pdbx_seq_one_letter_code
_entity_poly.pdbx_strand_id
1 'polypeptide(L)'
;MLDLKGLFAPHPLPTGDIIDALRYWANVAPNKVAFYYTDGETDSDQSLTYAELDHAARAVAVRILENHKPGERGLLLYPPTMEFVIGFFGCLYAGCVAVPAYPPRRSRKGARIQGIAQDCRAQFALTTSDTVAQILKDEGMKAETESMRLLGTDSVDRSIAIQYQELPVDPRSLAVLQYTSGSTGQPKGVMLTHDNLLKNCEMIAQLFQNNHEKRGVSWLPMYHDMGLVGGVLSPVYMSATMTLMSPMSFMQRPIRWLKTISKYKATTSGGPNFAYQLCIDKVTEEELDELDLSSWEVAFNGAEPVRASTLEMFTRKFSKCGFSHRSHFPCYGMAETTLIVTGGPFQQPPVIRAFDSRKLDARIVTPVDSNAAEARGMVGCGRATENEKVLIVDSETKKPLGDELIGEIWVQSPSVGKGYWEKEELSKETFQAITSDGQGPFLRTGDLGFWSENQLYVAGRVKDLIIVRGVNRYPQDIEETVEQCHESISSSAAAAFADDSGPRERLIIAVEVQRSLEADWGPAVQSIRRAVTQVHELPPDAVVLVRHGSLPRTSSGKIQRHACLRGFRENSFRVIHQWLSWEEELPGQSPMIAAATVDDLKSGFQRNTGTKKTRDPDPAVVELVRRAVKSVAQERAKLLDLDTNVIVDLGLDSLERLQIAHTLENAVGGRFPEEVLQEIETVREIAEAIEQHFGKDRIREDLVASESDQPAPREVAPEDYRFELMPEYRRLKQMMSQFDMTGIPNPYFSVHEGLTRDTTTVAGRQLISFASYNYLGMSGDPTVTEAVIQSVKKYGTSVSASRLVSGEKDIHRVLEQEIARWVGVEDSVVFVGGHSTNETVIGHLTGPNDLILHDALSHNSIVQGAILSGSRRRAFAHNSYEALDEALTELRTRYRRVLVIVEGVYSMDGDYPELPAFIEVCKKHKCWLMVDEAHSIGTMGTHGRGIAEHFGIDPTDVDIWMGTLSKSFGSCGGYIAGKKELVEYLKYTTPGFVFSVGLSPANTAAAIASLKVIEREPNRVDRLHEASALFLNEARKHGLNTGKSANTPVVPVITGNSLHALLLSRRMNESGVNVQPILYPAVEESAARLRFFINSTHTNQQILYAVDKCAEHFKAIAPEHFRAPHAVET
;
A
#
# COMPACT_ATOMS: atom_id res chain seq x y z
N MET A 1 -1.21 26.33 42.67
CA MET A 1 -1.87 25.02 42.94
C MET A 1 -2.00 24.86 44.46
N LEU A 2 -2.69 23.82 44.95
CA LEU A 2 -2.60 23.45 46.36
C LEU A 2 -1.24 22.77 46.64
N ASP A 3 -0.69 22.98 47.84
CA ASP A 3 0.47 22.18 48.31
C ASP A 3 0.03 20.73 48.56
N LEU A 4 0.93 19.78 48.31
CA LEU A 4 0.72 18.34 48.52
C LEU A 4 0.23 18.04 49.93
N LYS A 5 0.78 18.72 50.95
CA LYS A 5 0.35 18.54 52.35
C LYS A 5 -1.12 18.91 52.58
N GLY A 6 -1.65 19.87 51.82
CA GLY A 6 -3.06 20.25 51.86
C GLY A 6 -3.99 19.22 51.23
N LEU A 7 -3.50 18.47 50.22
CA LEU A 7 -4.27 17.42 49.53
C LEU A 7 -4.39 16.13 50.36
N PHE A 8 -3.43 15.86 51.24
CA PHE A 8 -3.43 14.69 52.12
C PHE A 8 -4.15 14.91 53.46
N ALA A 9 -4.35 16.18 53.87
CA ALA A 9 -5.01 16.53 55.12
C ALA A 9 -6.38 15.82 55.28
N PRO A 10 -6.72 15.30 56.47
CA PRO A 10 -6.03 15.45 57.76
C PRO A 10 -4.83 14.49 57.95
N HIS A 11 -4.55 13.61 57.00
CA HIS A 11 -3.47 12.62 57.10
C HIS A 11 -2.10 13.23 56.74
N PRO A 12 -0.99 12.74 57.33
CA PRO A 12 0.35 13.04 56.84
C PRO A 12 0.58 12.47 55.44
N LEU A 13 1.44 13.15 54.68
CA LEU A 13 1.94 12.69 53.38
C LEU A 13 2.79 11.40 53.56
N PRO A 14 2.54 10.32 52.80
CA PRO A 14 3.47 9.21 52.68
C PRO A 14 4.78 9.68 52.03
N THR A 15 5.88 9.65 52.78
CA THR A 15 7.22 10.08 52.32
C THR A 15 8.18 8.92 52.02
N GLY A 16 7.69 7.68 52.11
CA GLY A 16 8.39 6.48 51.64
C GLY A 16 8.10 6.24 50.16
N ASP A 17 8.04 4.98 49.74
CA ASP A 17 7.64 4.62 48.38
C ASP A 17 6.13 4.27 48.25
N ILE A 18 5.73 3.66 47.12
CA ILE A 18 4.34 3.25 46.88
C ILE A 18 3.92 2.00 47.67
N ILE A 19 4.87 1.16 48.12
CA ILE A 19 4.62 0.08 49.08
C ILE A 19 4.34 0.71 50.44
N ASP A 20 5.16 1.67 50.88
CA ASP A 20 4.97 2.38 52.15
C ASP A 20 3.63 3.12 52.20
N ALA A 21 3.20 3.72 51.09
CA ALA A 21 1.86 4.30 50.96
C ALA A 21 0.76 3.23 51.15
N LEU A 22 0.85 2.08 50.45
CA LEU A 22 -0.11 0.98 50.63
C LEU A 22 -0.14 0.46 52.08
N ARG A 23 1.03 0.21 52.68
CA ARG A 23 1.15 -0.25 54.07
C ARG A 23 0.61 0.78 55.06
N TYR A 24 0.83 2.08 54.81
CA TYR A 24 0.28 3.16 55.62
C TYR A 24 -1.25 3.16 55.58
N TRP A 25 -1.85 3.11 54.39
CA TRP A 25 -3.31 3.09 54.23
C TRP A 25 -3.96 1.79 54.71
N ALA A 26 -3.27 0.65 54.59
CA ALA A 26 -3.72 -0.62 55.17
C ALA A 26 -3.82 -0.59 56.71
N ASN A 27 -3.01 0.24 57.38
CA ASN A 27 -3.11 0.45 58.83
C ASN A 27 -4.08 1.57 59.23
N VAL A 28 -4.16 2.65 58.45
CA VAL A 28 -4.91 3.87 58.80
C VAL A 28 -6.35 3.87 58.29
N ALA A 29 -6.60 3.21 57.15
CA ALA A 29 -7.92 3.06 56.53
C ALA A 29 -8.19 1.59 56.12
N PRO A 30 -7.99 0.59 57.01
CA PRO A 30 -7.96 -0.84 56.67
C PRO A 30 -9.19 -1.29 55.87
N ASN A 31 -10.38 -0.92 56.34
CA ASN A 31 -11.67 -1.34 55.79
C ASN A 31 -12.14 -0.49 54.60
N LYS A 32 -11.36 0.52 54.19
CA LYS A 32 -11.70 1.36 53.03
C LYS A 32 -11.43 0.57 51.76
N VAL A 33 -12.40 0.54 50.84
CA VAL A 33 -12.21 -0.08 49.52
C VAL A 33 -11.16 0.72 48.76
N ALA A 34 -10.04 0.07 48.43
CA ALA A 34 -9.01 0.62 47.55
C ALA A 34 -9.48 0.50 46.09
N PHE A 35 -9.98 -0.69 45.74
CA PHE A 35 -10.39 -1.01 44.38
C PHE A 35 -11.76 -1.71 44.33
N TYR A 36 -12.60 -1.29 43.39
CA TYR A 36 -13.70 -2.10 42.86
C TYR A 36 -13.31 -2.66 41.49
N TYR A 37 -13.85 -3.82 41.10
CA TYR A 37 -13.78 -4.34 39.74
C TYR A 37 -15.18 -4.70 39.23
N THR A 38 -15.59 -4.06 38.13
CA THR A 38 -16.95 -4.12 37.57
C THR A 38 -16.97 -4.54 36.11
N ASP A 39 -18.07 -5.16 35.67
CA ASP A 39 -18.39 -5.35 34.26
C ASP A 39 -19.12 -4.13 33.63
N GLY A 40 -19.68 -3.25 34.47
CA GLY A 40 -20.47 -2.07 34.09
C GLY A 40 -21.96 -2.32 33.79
N GLU A 41 -22.49 -3.52 34.10
CA GLU A 41 -23.90 -3.90 33.90
C GLU A 41 -24.54 -4.65 35.08
N THR A 42 -23.76 -5.25 35.98
CA THR A 42 -24.28 -5.94 37.18
C THR A 42 -23.99 -5.19 38.48
N ASP A 43 -24.69 -5.56 39.55
CA ASP A 43 -24.39 -5.13 40.93
C ASP A 43 -23.51 -6.13 41.70
N SER A 44 -23.01 -7.17 41.02
CA SER A 44 -22.07 -8.17 41.56
C SER A 44 -20.61 -7.72 41.45
N ASP A 45 -20.33 -6.47 41.85
CA ASP A 45 -19.01 -5.87 41.79
C ASP A 45 -18.05 -6.49 42.82
N GLN A 46 -16.82 -6.82 42.42
CA GLN A 46 -15.79 -7.28 43.35
C GLN A 46 -15.15 -6.08 44.05
N SER A 47 -14.94 -6.15 45.37
CA SER A 47 -14.22 -5.14 46.15
C SER A 47 -12.92 -5.69 46.74
N LEU A 48 -11.93 -4.81 46.90
CA LEU A 48 -10.69 -5.08 47.61
C LEU A 48 -10.33 -3.88 48.48
N THR A 49 -10.28 -4.07 49.80
CA THR A 49 -9.87 -3.03 50.76
C THR A 49 -8.35 -2.87 50.85
N TYR A 50 -7.89 -1.75 51.42
CA TYR A 50 -6.45 -1.53 51.62
C TYR A 50 -5.79 -2.63 52.48
N ALA A 51 -6.48 -3.13 53.51
CA ALA A 51 -5.97 -4.23 54.33
C ALA A 51 -5.92 -5.56 53.57
N GLU A 52 -6.95 -5.89 52.77
CA GLU A 52 -6.98 -7.11 51.97
C GLU A 52 -5.92 -7.08 50.84
N LEU A 53 -5.71 -5.92 50.20
CA LEU A 53 -4.68 -5.74 49.18
C LEU A 53 -3.27 -5.92 49.76
N ASP A 54 -2.96 -5.26 50.89
CA ASP A 54 -1.67 -5.41 51.57
C ASP A 54 -1.43 -6.87 52.00
N HIS A 55 -2.43 -7.52 52.60
CA HIS A 55 -2.34 -8.91 53.03
C HIS A 55 -2.14 -9.87 51.84
N ALA A 56 -2.90 -9.72 50.75
CA ALA A 56 -2.78 -10.55 49.57
C ALA A 56 -1.46 -10.32 48.81
N ALA A 57 -0.99 -9.08 48.71
CA ALA A 57 0.31 -8.74 48.13
C ALA A 57 1.46 -9.40 48.91
N ARG A 58 1.44 -9.34 50.25
CA ARG A 58 2.42 -10.02 51.12
C ARG A 58 2.44 -11.53 50.92
N ALA A 59 1.27 -12.18 50.79
CA ALA A 59 1.20 -13.61 50.50
C ALA A 59 1.86 -13.97 49.15
N VAL A 60 1.60 -13.17 48.11
CA VAL A 60 2.25 -13.33 46.80
C VAL A 60 3.76 -13.08 46.90
N ALA A 61 4.20 -12.07 47.65
CA ALA A 61 5.62 -11.78 47.85
C ALA A 61 6.37 -12.95 48.53
N VAL A 62 5.79 -13.55 49.57
CA VAL A 62 6.33 -14.77 50.20
C VAL A 62 6.49 -15.89 49.17
N ARG A 63 5.45 -16.15 48.35
CA ARG A 63 5.48 -17.20 47.33
C ARG A 63 6.53 -16.95 46.23
N ILE A 64 6.81 -15.70 45.90
CA ILE A 64 7.90 -15.32 44.98
C ILE A 64 9.26 -15.61 45.65
N LEU A 65 9.47 -15.11 46.87
CA LEU A 65 10.74 -15.22 47.62
C LEU A 65 11.14 -16.65 47.99
N GLU A 66 10.23 -17.62 47.97
CA GLU A 66 10.56 -19.05 48.06
C GLU A 66 11.53 -19.52 46.94
N ASN A 67 11.51 -18.88 45.77
CA ASN A 67 12.19 -19.36 44.57
C ASN A 67 12.96 -18.27 43.79
N HIS A 68 12.68 -17.00 44.07
CA HIS A 68 13.19 -15.82 43.35
C HIS A 68 13.78 -14.79 44.31
N LYS A 69 14.52 -13.81 43.77
CA LYS A 69 15.28 -12.83 44.57
C LYS A 69 14.92 -11.39 44.22
N PRO A 70 15.11 -10.44 45.17
CA PRO A 70 15.04 -9.02 44.86
C PRO A 70 15.94 -8.64 43.67
N GLY A 71 15.44 -7.77 42.80
CA GLY A 71 16.06 -7.39 41.53
C GLY A 71 15.81 -8.34 40.34
N GLU A 72 15.23 -9.52 40.56
CA GLU A 72 14.74 -10.37 39.45
C GLU A 72 13.51 -9.74 38.77
N ARG A 73 13.35 -9.96 37.45
CA ARG A 73 12.20 -9.43 36.68
C ARG A 73 11.09 -10.46 36.64
N GLY A 74 9.87 -10.02 36.96
CA GLY A 74 8.64 -10.81 36.89
C GLY A 74 7.66 -10.22 35.88
N LEU A 75 7.28 -10.99 34.86
CA LEU A 75 6.23 -10.58 33.92
C LEU A 75 4.85 -10.65 34.59
N LEU A 76 3.98 -9.68 34.34
CA LEU A 76 2.59 -9.70 34.80
C LEU A 76 1.69 -9.95 33.58
N LEU A 77 1.16 -11.17 33.46
CA LEU A 77 0.43 -11.68 32.29
C LEU A 77 -1.06 -11.91 32.60
N TYR A 78 -1.70 -10.95 33.27
CA TYR A 78 -3.08 -11.10 33.75
C TYR A 78 -4.13 -10.79 32.67
N PRO A 79 -5.28 -11.49 32.67
CA PRO A 79 -6.50 -10.92 32.11
C PRO A 79 -6.92 -9.65 32.91
N PRO A 80 -7.90 -8.86 32.44
CA PRO A 80 -8.52 -7.83 33.28
C PRO A 80 -9.17 -8.47 34.53
N THR A 81 -8.56 -8.27 35.70
CA THR A 81 -9.01 -8.79 37.01
C THR A 81 -8.30 -8.05 38.14
N MET A 82 -8.88 -8.09 39.35
CA MET A 82 -8.29 -7.54 40.57
C MET A 82 -6.93 -8.17 40.94
N GLU A 83 -6.71 -9.45 40.58
CA GLU A 83 -5.44 -10.15 40.84
C GLU A 83 -4.22 -9.47 40.17
N PHE A 84 -4.39 -8.67 39.12
CA PHE A 84 -3.29 -7.87 38.58
C PHE A 84 -2.71 -6.91 39.64
N VAL A 85 -3.58 -6.26 40.43
CA VAL A 85 -3.17 -5.27 41.44
C VAL A 85 -2.44 -6.00 42.58
N ILE A 86 -3.00 -7.11 43.05
CA ILE A 86 -2.40 -7.98 44.07
C ILE A 86 -1.03 -8.50 43.61
N GLY A 87 -0.93 -8.97 42.36
CA GLY A 87 0.30 -9.46 41.75
C GLY A 87 1.36 -8.38 41.50
N PHE A 88 0.94 -7.18 41.09
CA PHE A 88 1.82 -6.04 40.91
C PHE A 88 2.47 -5.65 42.24
N PHE A 89 1.67 -5.40 43.28
CA PHE A 89 2.21 -5.08 44.61
C PHE A 89 2.98 -6.26 45.20
N GLY A 90 2.53 -7.50 45.04
CA GLY A 90 3.29 -8.69 45.49
C GLY A 90 4.68 -8.81 44.85
N CYS A 91 4.82 -8.41 43.59
CA CYS A 91 6.13 -8.33 42.91
C CYS A 91 7.03 -7.26 43.56
N LEU A 92 6.50 -6.06 43.81
CA LEU A 92 7.25 -4.98 44.46
C LEU A 92 7.61 -5.30 45.92
N TYR A 93 6.71 -5.92 46.69
CA TYR A 93 6.99 -6.39 48.06
C TYR A 93 8.07 -7.49 48.10
N ALA A 94 8.20 -8.31 47.04
CA ALA A 94 9.33 -9.23 46.90
C ALA A 94 10.66 -8.54 46.52
N GLY A 95 10.65 -7.20 46.37
CA GLY A 95 11.78 -6.43 45.84
C GLY A 95 12.09 -6.75 44.38
N CYS A 96 11.17 -7.40 43.66
CA CYS A 96 11.33 -7.78 42.25
C CYS A 96 10.85 -6.66 41.33
N VAL A 97 11.44 -6.58 40.14
CA VAL A 97 11.10 -5.56 39.15
C VAL A 97 9.89 -6.05 38.35
N ALA A 98 8.78 -5.32 38.45
CA ALA A 98 7.54 -5.66 37.75
C ALA A 98 7.66 -5.35 36.25
N VAL A 99 7.21 -6.27 35.40
CA VAL A 99 7.17 -6.11 33.94
C VAL A 99 5.73 -6.31 33.44
N PRO A 100 4.88 -5.27 33.48
CA PRO A 100 3.50 -5.35 33.01
C PRO A 100 3.44 -5.69 31.52
N ALA A 101 2.70 -6.74 31.17
CA ALA A 101 2.60 -7.25 29.81
C ALA A 101 1.17 -7.67 29.46
N TYR A 102 0.94 -7.98 28.18
CA TYR A 102 -0.35 -8.46 27.70
C TYR A 102 -0.46 -9.96 27.99
N PRO A 103 -1.61 -10.48 28.47
CA PRO A 103 -1.82 -11.91 28.58
C PRO A 103 -1.80 -12.58 27.18
N PRO A 104 -1.33 -13.84 27.07
CA PRO A 104 -1.34 -14.58 25.81
C PRO A 104 -2.77 -14.78 25.26
N ARG A 105 -2.91 -14.91 23.94
CA ARG A 105 -4.21 -15.08 23.26
C ARG A 105 -4.11 -16.05 22.07
N ARG A 106 -4.99 -17.05 22.03
CA ARG A 106 -5.02 -18.15 21.03
C ARG A 106 -4.99 -17.71 19.55
N SER A 107 -5.43 -16.49 19.24
CA SER A 107 -5.55 -15.98 17.87
C SER A 107 -4.40 -15.08 17.41
N ARG A 108 -3.29 -15.01 18.15
CA ARG A 108 -2.07 -14.27 17.76
C ARG A 108 -0.88 -15.21 17.65
N LYS A 109 -0.53 -15.63 16.43
CA LYS A 109 0.81 -16.19 16.14
C LYS A 109 1.84 -15.06 16.30
N GLY A 110 2.80 -15.18 17.23
CA GLY A 110 3.96 -14.27 17.28
C GLY A 110 4.59 -14.13 18.67
N ALA A 111 5.90 -14.40 18.74
CA ALA A 111 6.73 -14.52 19.95
C ALA A 111 6.97 -13.21 20.75
N ARG A 112 5.91 -12.45 21.04
CA ARG A 112 6.00 -11.12 21.67
C ARG A 112 6.19 -11.20 23.18
N ILE A 113 5.60 -12.19 23.85
CA ILE A 113 5.85 -12.40 25.29
C ILE A 113 7.27 -12.94 25.47
N GLN A 114 7.64 -13.92 24.64
CA GLN A 114 9.00 -14.48 24.62
C GLN A 114 10.07 -13.39 24.39
N GLY A 115 9.87 -12.49 23.43
CA GLY A 115 10.79 -11.38 23.16
C GLY A 115 10.94 -10.39 24.33
N ILE A 116 9.85 -10.07 25.04
CA ILE A 116 9.91 -9.23 26.27
C ILE A 116 10.63 -9.99 27.39
N ALA A 117 10.31 -11.26 27.60
CA ALA A 117 10.92 -12.10 28.62
C ALA A 117 12.43 -12.28 28.40
N GLN A 118 12.89 -12.38 27.14
CA GLN A 118 14.30 -12.42 26.77
C GLN A 118 14.98 -11.06 26.96
N ASP A 119 14.39 -9.96 26.47
CA ASP A 119 14.96 -8.60 26.56
C ASP A 119 15.21 -8.16 28.02
N CYS A 120 14.27 -8.42 28.94
CA CYS A 120 14.45 -8.17 30.37
C CYS A 120 15.04 -9.34 31.18
N ARG A 121 15.29 -10.49 30.53
CA ARG A 121 15.77 -11.74 31.14
C ARG A 121 14.93 -12.19 32.36
N ALA A 122 13.61 -12.18 32.21
CA ALA A 122 12.66 -12.50 33.29
C ALA A 122 12.81 -13.94 33.81
N GLN A 123 12.54 -14.13 35.11
CA GLN A 123 12.70 -15.43 35.78
C GLN A 123 11.35 -16.10 36.08
N PHE A 124 10.28 -15.31 36.20
CA PHE A 124 8.93 -15.77 36.48
C PHE A 124 7.88 -14.92 35.78
N ALA A 125 6.66 -15.45 35.68
CA ALA A 125 5.49 -14.70 35.28
C ALA A 125 4.31 -14.97 36.23
N LEU A 126 3.66 -13.89 36.67
CA LEU A 126 2.48 -13.90 37.53
C LEU A 126 1.21 -13.72 36.68
N THR A 127 0.17 -14.49 36.97
CA THR A 127 -1.15 -14.41 36.31
C THR A 127 -2.21 -15.08 37.20
N THR A 128 -3.38 -15.46 36.65
CA THR A 128 -4.38 -16.31 37.34
C THR A 128 -4.15 -17.80 37.05
N SER A 129 -4.55 -18.69 37.94
CA SER A 129 -4.36 -20.14 37.81
C SER A 129 -5.10 -20.73 36.62
N ASP A 130 -6.27 -20.18 36.29
CA ASP A 130 -6.98 -20.49 35.04
C ASP A 130 -6.15 -20.10 33.80
N THR A 131 -5.40 -18.99 33.86
CA THR A 131 -4.50 -18.58 32.78
C THR A 131 -3.27 -19.48 32.70
N VAL A 132 -2.68 -19.88 33.84
CA VAL A 132 -1.60 -20.90 33.88
C VAL A 132 -2.09 -22.22 33.27
N ALA A 133 -3.29 -22.67 33.64
CA ALA A 133 -3.89 -23.89 33.11
C ALA A 133 -4.27 -23.80 31.62
N GLN A 134 -4.47 -22.60 31.08
CA GLN A 134 -4.63 -22.37 29.64
C GLN A 134 -3.27 -22.41 28.92
N ILE A 135 -2.26 -21.71 29.44
CA ILE A 135 -0.90 -21.68 28.88
C ILE A 135 -0.31 -23.09 28.81
N LEU A 136 -0.40 -23.87 29.89
CA LEU A 136 0.16 -25.23 29.93
C LEU A 136 -0.58 -26.26 29.05
N LYS A 137 -1.77 -25.93 28.52
CA LYS A 137 -2.54 -26.77 27.58
C LYS A 137 -2.35 -26.38 26.12
N ASP A 138 -1.67 -25.28 25.86
CA ASP A 138 -1.47 -24.70 24.53
C ASP A 138 0.03 -24.64 24.25
N GLU A 139 0.54 -25.59 23.44
CA GLU A 139 1.98 -25.73 23.19
C GLU A 139 2.61 -24.45 22.59
N GLY A 140 1.82 -23.59 21.93
CA GLY A 140 2.29 -22.28 21.47
C GLY A 140 2.51 -21.29 22.62
N MET A 141 1.54 -21.16 23.52
CA MET A 141 1.66 -20.29 24.71
C MET A 141 2.73 -20.79 25.69
N LYS A 142 2.83 -22.12 25.82
CA LYS A 142 3.85 -22.80 26.61
C LYS A 142 5.26 -22.50 26.09
N ALA A 143 5.49 -22.58 24.77
CA ALA A 143 6.76 -22.20 24.16
C ALA A 143 7.12 -20.70 24.33
N GLU A 144 6.12 -19.80 24.34
CA GLU A 144 6.35 -18.38 24.66
C GLU A 144 6.74 -18.10 26.12
N THR A 145 6.54 -19.07 27.03
CA THR A 145 6.73 -18.90 28.48
C THR A 145 7.69 -19.91 29.13
N GLU A 146 8.22 -20.87 28.37
CA GLU A 146 9.06 -22.00 28.83
C GLU A 146 10.29 -21.58 29.65
N SER A 147 10.84 -20.38 29.41
CA SER A 147 11.99 -19.84 30.14
C SER A 147 11.64 -19.21 31.51
N MET A 148 10.38 -19.26 31.95
CA MET A 148 9.89 -18.59 33.17
C MET A 148 9.07 -19.54 34.03
N ARG A 149 9.17 -19.39 35.36
CA ARG A 149 8.25 -20.05 36.29
C ARG A 149 6.89 -19.35 36.29
N LEU A 150 5.82 -20.07 35.95
CA LEU A 150 4.45 -19.55 36.02
C LEU A 150 3.89 -19.65 37.44
N LEU A 151 3.17 -18.62 37.90
CA LEU A 151 2.46 -18.61 39.18
C LEU A 151 1.06 -17.97 39.04
N GLY A 152 0.04 -18.70 39.47
CA GLY A 152 -1.33 -18.18 39.61
C GLY A 152 -1.54 -17.58 41.00
N THR A 153 -1.68 -16.25 41.11
CA THR A 153 -1.73 -15.57 42.43
C THR A 153 -3.01 -15.83 43.21
N ASP A 154 -4.09 -16.15 42.51
CA ASP A 154 -5.37 -16.63 43.04
C ASP A 154 -5.27 -17.97 43.79
N SER A 155 -4.30 -18.82 43.44
CA SER A 155 -4.01 -20.08 44.15
C SER A 155 -3.08 -19.92 45.37
N VAL A 156 -2.56 -18.72 45.61
CA VAL A 156 -1.68 -18.47 46.76
C VAL A 156 -2.53 -18.33 48.01
N ASP A 157 -2.46 -19.33 48.89
CA ASP A 157 -3.00 -19.28 50.25
C ASP A 157 -2.61 -17.96 50.93
N ARG A 158 -3.61 -17.11 51.18
CA ARG A 158 -3.41 -15.78 51.75
C ARG A 158 -2.86 -15.84 53.18
N SER A 159 -3.06 -16.95 53.91
CA SER A 159 -2.60 -17.11 55.29
C SER A 159 -1.07 -16.97 55.44
N ILE A 160 -0.31 -17.27 54.38
CA ILE A 160 1.16 -17.18 54.40
C ILE A 160 1.68 -15.73 54.46
N ALA A 161 0.81 -14.72 54.31
CA ALA A 161 1.18 -13.31 54.47
C ALA A 161 1.83 -12.98 55.83
N ILE A 162 1.52 -13.75 56.88
CA ILE A 162 2.14 -13.63 58.22
C ILE A 162 3.64 -14.00 58.22
N GLN A 163 4.11 -14.70 57.18
CA GLN A 163 5.51 -15.11 57.01
C GLN A 163 6.33 -14.04 56.26
N TYR A 164 5.70 -12.98 55.74
CA TYR A 164 6.38 -11.91 55.02
C TYR A 164 7.31 -11.13 55.94
N GLN A 165 8.58 -11.04 55.54
CA GLN A 165 9.57 -10.19 56.19
C GLN A 165 9.77 -8.94 55.35
N GLU A 166 9.78 -7.78 56.00
CA GLU A 166 9.96 -6.49 55.34
C GLU A 166 11.33 -6.36 54.69
N LEU A 167 11.33 -6.06 53.39
CA LEU A 167 12.55 -5.79 52.62
C LEU A 167 12.79 -4.27 52.53
N PRO A 168 14.01 -3.78 52.78
CA PRO A 168 14.33 -2.36 52.63
C PRO A 168 14.44 -2.00 51.14
N VAL A 169 13.70 -0.97 50.72
CA VAL A 169 13.72 -0.46 49.35
C VAL A 169 14.64 0.77 49.27
N ASP A 170 15.57 0.78 48.30
CA ASP A 170 16.22 2.01 47.85
C ASP A 170 15.27 2.70 46.84
N PRO A 171 14.81 3.94 47.06
CA PRO A 171 13.91 4.63 46.12
C PRO A 171 14.47 4.73 44.68
N ARG A 172 15.79 4.59 44.53
CA ARG A 172 16.50 4.62 43.24
C ARG A 172 16.66 3.22 42.62
N SER A 173 16.19 2.15 43.25
CA SER A 173 16.08 0.81 42.64
C SER A 173 15.00 0.81 41.56
N LEU A 174 15.00 -0.15 40.65
CA LEU A 174 13.97 -0.26 39.61
C LEU A 174 12.71 -0.90 40.19
N ALA A 175 11.57 -0.21 40.06
CA ALA A 175 10.25 -0.76 40.36
C ALA A 175 9.65 -1.47 39.14
N VAL A 176 9.74 -0.83 37.98
CA VAL A 176 8.99 -1.21 36.77
C VAL A 176 9.85 -1.09 35.52
N LEU A 177 9.74 -2.08 34.62
CA LEU A 177 10.13 -1.93 33.21
C LEU A 177 8.87 -1.71 32.36
N GLN A 178 8.55 -0.44 32.08
CA GLN A 178 7.36 -0.11 31.30
C GLN A 178 7.69 -0.24 29.81
N TYR A 179 7.21 -1.32 29.19
CA TYR A 179 7.50 -1.59 27.78
C TYR A 179 6.66 -0.71 26.84
N THR A 180 7.33 0.12 26.04
CA THR A 180 6.68 0.94 25.00
C THR A 180 6.64 0.20 23.67
N SER A 181 5.58 0.43 22.90
CA SER A 181 5.40 -0.12 21.55
C SER A 181 6.16 0.71 20.51
N GLY A 182 7.49 0.76 20.65
CA GLY A 182 8.37 1.64 19.88
C GLY A 182 8.15 1.58 18.37
N SER A 183 8.22 2.75 17.72
CA SER A 183 7.94 2.92 16.28
C SER A 183 8.82 2.05 15.38
N THR A 184 10.03 1.70 15.83
CA THR A 184 10.98 0.80 15.17
C THR A 184 10.67 -0.69 15.34
N GLY A 185 9.48 -1.07 15.82
CA GLY A 185 9.00 -2.45 15.90
C GLY A 185 9.58 -3.32 17.03
N GLN A 186 10.82 -3.06 17.47
CA GLN A 186 11.40 -3.74 18.63
C GLN A 186 10.92 -3.13 19.96
N PRO A 187 10.61 -3.96 20.98
CA PRO A 187 10.19 -3.48 22.30
C PRO A 187 11.34 -2.75 23.04
N LYS A 188 10.97 -1.72 23.82
CA LYS A 188 11.88 -0.98 24.69
C LYS A 188 11.28 -0.90 26.10
N GLY A 189 11.95 -1.49 27.09
CA GLY A 189 11.56 -1.35 28.50
C GLY A 189 12.10 -0.04 29.07
N VAL A 190 11.23 0.92 29.38
CA VAL A 190 11.63 2.14 30.11
C VAL A 190 11.93 1.78 31.56
N MET A 191 13.09 2.18 32.05
CA MET A 191 13.58 1.89 33.39
C MET A 191 13.03 2.91 34.41
N LEU A 192 11.99 2.54 35.17
CA LEU A 192 11.36 3.41 36.17
C LEU A 192 11.72 2.97 37.60
N THR A 193 12.16 3.92 38.43
CA THR A 193 12.44 3.67 39.85
C THR A 193 11.21 3.87 40.74
N HIS A 194 11.28 3.38 41.98
CA HIS A 194 10.27 3.67 43.02
C HIS A 194 10.04 5.19 43.18
N ASP A 195 11.12 5.99 43.19
CA ASP A 195 11.07 7.45 43.25
C ASP A 195 10.45 8.09 42.00
N ASN A 196 10.76 7.60 40.78
CA ASN A 196 10.12 8.10 39.55
C ASN A 196 8.60 7.93 39.59
N LEU A 197 8.12 6.76 40.03
CA LEU A 197 6.70 6.45 40.19
C LEU A 197 6.04 7.37 41.23
N LEU A 198 6.68 7.55 42.39
CA LEU A 198 6.20 8.42 43.46
C LEU A 198 6.10 9.89 43.01
N LYS A 199 7.16 10.41 42.36
CA LYS A 199 7.23 11.80 41.89
C LYS A 199 6.20 12.10 40.81
N ASN A 200 5.84 11.13 39.97
CA ASN A 200 4.73 11.32 39.04
C ASN A 200 3.36 11.25 39.75
N CYS A 201 3.19 10.39 40.76
CA CYS A 201 1.98 10.38 41.59
C CYS A 201 1.77 11.71 42.36
N GLU A 202 2.86 12.30 42.87
CA GLU A 202 2.89 13.66 43.43
C GLU A 202 2.42 14.71 42.41
N MET A 203 2.92 14.65 41.17
CA MET A 203 2.54 15.57 40.10
C MET A 203 1.06 15.42 39.71
N ILE A 204 0.57 14.18 39.56
CA ILE A 204 -0.85 13.90 39.28
C ILE A 204 -1.73 14.46 40.40
N ALA A 205 -1.34 14.28 41.66
CA ALA A 205 -2.08 14.82 42.80
C ALA A 205 -2.18 16.35 42.75
N GLN A 206 -1.07 17.05 42.50
CA GLN A 206 -1.03 18.52 42.36
C GLN A 206 -1.87 19.03 41.19
N LEU A 207 -1.74 18.40 40.01
CA LEU A 207 -2.39 18.82 38.78
C LEU A 207 -3.91 18.57 38.82
N PHE A 208 -4.34 17.39 39.27
CA PHE A 208 -5.76 17.02 39.38
C PHE A 208 -6.41 17.52 40.68
N GLN A 209 -5.63 18.07 41.61
CA GLN A 209 -6.07 18.43 42.99
C GLN A 209 -6.82 17.28 43.68
N ASN A 210 -6.36 16.05 43.44
CA ASN A 210 -6.91 14.85 44.07
C ASN A 210 -6.66 14.87 45.58
N ASN A 211 -7.60 14.30 46.34
CA ASN A 211 -7.50 14.07 47.79
C ASN A 211 -8.01 12.65 48.12
N HIS A 212 -7.98 12.28 49.40
CA HIS A 212 -8.41 10.95 49.86
C HIS A 212 -9.92 10.68 49.77
N GLU A 213 -10.77 11.68 49.51
CA GLU A 213 -12.21 11.54 49.32
C GLU A 213 -12.59 11.34 47.83
N LYS A 214 -11.69 11.68 46.91
CA LYS A 214 -11.90 11.51 45.47
C LYS A 214 -12.10 10.04 45.10
N ARG A 215 -12.87 9.82 44.04
CA ARG A 215 -13.20 8.48 43.52
C ARG A 215 -12.83 8.39 42.05
N GLY A 216 -12.03 7.40 41.72
CA GLY A 216 -11.59 7.13 40.36
C GLY A 216 -12.49 6.15 39.61
N VAL A 217 -12.56 6.29 38.29
CA VAL A 217 -12.97 5.21 37.37
C VAL A 217 -11.91 5.05 36.30
N SER A 218 -11.49 3.80 36.03
CA SER A 218 -10.53 3.49 34.96
C SER A 218 -10.93 2.22 34.22
N TRP A 219 -11.19 2.35 32.93
CA TRP A 219 -11.24 1.25 31.97
C TRP A 219 -9.89 1.02 31.28
N LEU A 220 -8.86 1.80 31.62
CA LEU A 220 -7.57 1.82 30.92
C LEU A 220 -6.74 0.58 31.29
N PRO A 221 -6.07 -0.07 30.32
CA PRO A 221 -5.31 -1.29 30.60
C PRO A 221 -4.11 -1.02 31.52
N MET A 222 -4.10 -1.71 32.66
CA MET A 222 -3.12 -1.55 33.76
C MET A 222 -1.67 -1.93 33.42
N TYR A 223 -1.39 -2.39 32.20
CA TYR A 223 -0.05 -2.65 31.67
C TYR A 223 0.44 -1.54 30.71
N HIS A 224 -0.29 -0.42 30.63
CA HIS A 224 0.12 0.84 29.99
C HIS A 224 0.25 1.93 31.06
N ASP A 225 1.18 2.87 30.89
CA ASP A 225 1.49 3.96 31.85
C ASP A 225 0.24 4.60 32.51
N MET A 226 -0.73 5.07 31.73
CA MET A 226 -1.93 5.76 32.20
C MET A 226 -2.88 4.85 32.99
N GLY A 227 -2.96 3.57 32.64
CA GLY A 227 -3.72 2.58 33.40
C GLY A 227 -3.00 2.09 34.66
N LEU A 228 -1.66 2.10 34.67
CA LEU A 228 -0.85 1.69 35.82
C LEU A 228 -0.68 2.85 36.81
N VAL A 229 -0.01 3.92 36.40
CA VAL A 229 0.35 5.06 37.26
C VAL A 229 -0.91 5.86 37.62
N GLY A 230 -1.76 6.17 36.65
CA GLY A 230 -3.04 6.87 36.91
C GLY A 230 -4.11 5.96 37.51
N GLY A 231 -4.22 4.71 37.04
CA GLY A 231 -5.27 3.78 37.44
C GLY A 231 -4.99 2.92 38.69
N VAL A 232 -3.73 2.73 39.09
CA VAL A 232 -3.37 1.86 40.24
C VAL A 232 -2.47 2.57 41.26
N LEU A 233 -1.42 3.27 40.82
CA LEU A 233 -0.45 3.88 41.76
C LEU A 233 -1.00 5.16 42.40
N SER A 234 -1.48 6.12 41.60
CA SER A 234 -2.05 7.38 42.08
C SER A 234 -3.20 7.19 43.09
N PRO A 235 -4.21 6.30 42.90
CA PRO A 235 -5.22 6.06 43.92
C PRO A 235 -4.65 5.42 45.20
N VAL A 236 -3.69 4.49 45.09
CA VAL A 236 -3.02 3.93 46.28
C VAL A 236 -2.21 4.99 47.03
N TYR A 237 -1.50 5.86 46.33
CA TYR A 237 -0.78 6.98 46.93
C TYR A 237 -1.73 7.90 47.72
N MET A 238 -2.85 8.31 47.10
CA MET A 238 -3.81 9.26 47.67
C MET A 238 -4.81 8.68 48.68
N SER A 239 -4.82 7.38 48.94
CA SER A 239 -5.95 6.67 49.59
C SER A 239 -7.29 6.74 48.81
N ALA A 240 -7.28 7.11 47.54
CA ALA A 240 -8.51 7.29 46.76
C ALA A 240 -9.07 5.95 46.26
N THR A 241 -10.39 5.75 46.36
CA THR A 241 -11.06 4.52 45.87
C THR A 241 -11.14 4.55 44.34
N MET A 242 -10.65 3.52 43.65
CA MET A 242 -10.69 3.39 42.20
C MET A 242 -11.62 2.27 41.75
N THR A 243 -12.53 2.53 40.81
CA THR A 243 -13.32 1.49 40.16
C THR A 243 -12.67 1.12 38.83
N LEU A 244 -12.19 -0.11 38.76
CA LEU A 244 -11.56 -0.70 37.58
C LEU A 244 -12.60 -1.45 36.74
N MET A 245 -12.46 -1.39 35.42
CA MET A 245 -13.24 -2.23 34.50
C MET A 245 -12.38 -2.68 33.32
N SER A 246 -12.80 -3.75 32.64
CA SER A 246 -12.10 -4.22 31.44
C SER A 246 -12.16 -3.18 30.31
N PRO A 247 -11.04 -2.90 29.60
CA PRO A 247 -11.08 -2.09 28.38
C PRO A 247 -12.05 -2.64 27.33
N MET A 248 -12.26 -3.96 27.31
CA MET A 248 -13.24 -4.59 26.41
C MET A 248 -14.69 -4.24 26.77
N SER A 249 -15.01 -4.07 28.06
CA SER A 249 -16.36 -3.69 28.49
C SER A 249 -16.72 -2.28 28.00
N PHE A 250 -15.78 -1.33 28.13
CA PHE A 250 -15.93 0.01 27.56
C PHE A 250 -16.06 -0.03 26.03
N MET A 251 -15.12 -0.69 25.33
CA MET A 251 -15.13 -0.77 23.86
C MET A 251 -16.37 -1.48 23.28
N GLN A 252 -17.02 -2.37 24.04
CA GLN A 252 -18.27 -3.01 23.64
C GLN A 252 -19.51 -2.12 23.86
N ARG A 253 -19.56 -1.40 24.99
CA ARG A 253 -20.67 -0.51 25.36
C ARG A 253 -20.13 0.73 26.11
N PRO A 254 -19.84 1.83 25.39
CA PRO A 254 -19.22 3.03 25.98
C PRO A 254 -20.00 3.63 27.15
N ILE A 255 -21.34 3.57 27.08
CA ILE A 255 -22.27 3.95 28.16
C ILE A 255 -21.90 3.35 29.53
N ARG A 256 -21.32 2.14 29.58
CA ARG A 256 -20.92 1.48 30.84
C ARG A 256 -19.91 2.31 31.63
N TRP A 257 -19.01 3.04 30.97
CA TRP A 257 -18.07 3.94 31.63
C TRP A 257 -18.81 5.10 32.33
N LEU A 258 -19.74 5.74 31.64
CA LEU A 258 -20.54 6.86 32.17
C LEU A 258 -21.51 6.41 33.27
N LYS A 259 -22.13 5.23 33.12
CA LYS A 259 -22.93 4.58 34.17
C LYS A 259 -22.10 4.23 35.40
N THR A 260 -20.85 3.78 35.22
CA THR A 260 -19.92 3.53 36.34
C THR A 260 -19.54 4.83 37.06
N ILE A 261 -19.25 5.92 36.33
CA ILE A 261 -19.05 7.26 36.91
C ILE A 261 -20.28 7.69 37.72
N SER A 262 -21.48 7.50 37.16
CA SER A 262 -22.76 7.90 37.77
C SER A 262 -23.11 7.08 39.02
N LYS A 263 -22.90 5.75 38.99
CA LYS A 263 -23.13 4.80 40.10
C LYS A 263 -22.19 5.07 41.28
N TYR A 264 -20.90 5.22 41.01
CA TYR A 264 -19.88 5.41 42.05
C TYR A 264 -19.64 6.89 42.42
N LYS A 265 -20.31 7.84 41.74
CA LYS A 265 -20.12 9.30 41.88
C LYS A 265 -18.64 9.66 41.80
N ALA A 266 -18.02 9.19 40.72
CA ALA A 266 -16.60 9.36 40.46
C ALA A 266 -16.27 10.82 40.12
N THR A 267 -15.12 11.26 40.62
CA THR A 267 -14.61 12.62 40.46
C THR A 267 -13.53 12.71 39.39
N THR A 268 -12.79 11.61 39.17
CA THR A 268 -11.56 11.60 38.39
C THR A 268 -11.60 10.41 37.42
N SER A 269 -11.68 10.67 36.12
CA SER A 269 -11.71 9.63 35.09
C SER A 269 -11.32 10.21 33.73
N GLY A 270 -10.93 9.37 32.78
CA GLY A 270 -10.48 9.84 31.48
C GLY A 270 -9.78 8.78 30.64
N GLY A 271 -9.14 9.24 29.59
CA GLY A 271 -8.47 8.43 28.58
C GLY A 271 -8.04 9.29 27.40
N PRO A 272 -7.62 8.69 26.27
CA PRO A 272 -7.31 9.45 25.07
C PRO A 272 -8.56 10.03 24.40
N ASN A 273 -8.36 10.93 23.45
CA ASN A 273 -9.42 11.71 22.79
C ASN A 273 -10.52 10.82 22.20
N PHE A 274 -10.16 9.67 21.62
CA PHE A 274 -11.12 8.72 21.06
C PHE A 274 -12.16 8.20 22.06
N ALA A 275 -11.86 8.18 23.37
CA ALA A 275 -12.78 7.63 24.36
C ALA A 275 -13.98 8.56 24.62
N TYR A 276 -13.73 9.86 24.67
CA TYR A 276 -14.78 10.88 24.70
C TYR A 276 -15.61 10.83 23.42
N GLN A 277 -14.94 10.66 22.28
CA GLN A 277 -15.58 10.61 20.98
C GLN A 277 -16.45 9.36 20.80
N LEU A 278 -15.98 8.19 21.20
CA LEU A 278 -16.76 6.95 21.17
C LEU A 278 -18.01 7.03 22.07
N CYS A 279 -17.98 7.81 23.16
CA CYS A 279 -19.18 8.13 23.94
C CYS A 279 -20.14 9.08 23.20
N ILE A 280 -19.64 10.11 22.49
CA ILE A 280 -20.49 10.97 21.64
C ILE A 280 -21.18 10.12 20.57
N ASP A 281 -20.42 9.29 19.86
CA ASP A 281 -20.85 8.50 18.70
C ASP A 281 -21.82 7.35 19.05
N LYS A 282 -21.83 6.86 20.31
CA LYS A 282 -22.55 5.61 20.69
C LYS A 282 -23.59 5.71 21.79
N VAL A 283 -23.56 6.71 22.67
CA VAL A 283 -24.59 6.85 23.71
C VAL A 283 -25.87 7.42 23.09
N THR A 284 -27.03 6.79 23.30
CA THR A 284 -28.31 7.32 22.80
C THR A 284 -28.85 8.45 23.67
N GLU A 285 -29.82 9.22 23.19
CA GLU A 285 -30.48 10.25 24.02
C GLU A 285 -31.28 9.61 25.18
N GLU A 286 -31.85 8.42 24.97
CA GLU A 286 -32.57 7.66 26.01
C GLU A 286 -31.62 7.21 27.14
N GLU A 287 -30.39 6.84 26.80
CA GLU A 287 -29.35 6.49 27.78
C GLU A 287 -28.83 7.71 28.58
N LEU A 288 -29.08 8.96 28.14
CA LEU A 288 -28.69 10.16 28.89
C LEU A 288 -29.52 10.37 30.16
N ASP A 289 -30.80 9.97 30.15
CA ASP A 289 -31.71 10.12 31.30
C ASP A 289 -31.34 9.19 32.47
N GLU A 290 -30.49 8.18 32.23
CA GLU A 290 -29.93 7.29 33.27
C GLU A 290 -28.62 7.82 33.89
N LEU A 291 -28.09 8.96 33.44
CA LEU A 291 -26.77 9.46 33.82
C LEU A 291 -26.80 10.69 34.75
N ASP A 292 -25.90 10.70 35.73
CA ASP A 292 -25.52 11.89 36.49
C ASP A 292 -23.99 11.94 36.61
N LEU A 293 -23.42 12.81 35.79
CA LEU A 293 -22.00 13.09 35.64
C LEU A 293 -21.58 14.36 36.41
N SER A 294 -22.46 14.95 37.23
CA SER A 294 -22.17 16.18 37.98
C SER A 294 -21.04 16.03 39.01
N SER A 295 -20.71 14.80 39.41
CA SER A 295 -19.55 14.51 40.25
C SER A 295 -18.21 14.58 39.51
N TRP A 296 -18.19 14.53 38.18
CA TRP A 296 -16.96 14.36 37.40
C TRP A 296 -16.19 15.70 37.30
N GLU A 297 -15.22 15.90 38.18
CA GLU A 297 -14.40 17.11 38.30
C GLU A 297 -13.19 17.14 37.36
N VAL A 298 -12.61 15.98 37.05
CA VAL A 298 -11.41 15.84 36.20
C VAL A 298 -11.67 14.78 35.14
N ALA A 299 -12.02 15.24 33.96
CA ALA A 299 -12.15 14.51 32.70
C ALA A 299 -10.84 14.65 31.91
N PHE A 300 -9.84 13.84 32.27
CA PHE A 300 -8.51 13.96 31.68
C PHE A 300 -8.49 13.43 30.24
N ASN A 301 -7.92 14.23 29.32
CA ASN A 301 -7.79 13.91 27.91
C ASN A 301 -6.34 14.17 27.48
N GLY A 302 -5.69 13.17 26.91
CA GLY A 302 -4.28 13.27 26.56
C GLY A 302 -3.72 11.96 26.02
N ALA A 303 -2.38 11.87 26.01
CA ALA A 303 -1.62 10.76 25.45
C ALA A 303 -1.74 10.58 23.91
N GLU A 304 -2.75 11.15 23.26
CA GLU A 304 -2.84 11.44 21.83
C GLU A 304 -3.30 12.91 21.63
N PRO A 305 -3.30 13.47 20.40
CA PRO A 305 -3.68 14.87 20.17
C PRO A 305 -5.11 15.19 20.66
N VAL A 306 -5.21 16.17 21.56
CA VAL A 306 -6.49 16.62 22.15
C VAL A 306 -7.15 17.60 21.21
N ARG A 307 -8.41 17.37 20.84
CA ARG A 307 -9.12 18.15 19.82
C ARG A 307 -10.23 19.00 20.39
N ALA A 308 -10.26 20.28 20.02
CA ALA A 308 -11.27 21.26 20.47
C ALA A 308 -12.70 20.79 20.16
N SER A 309 -12.88 20.30 18.93
CA SER A 309 -14.12 19.71 18.40
C SER A 309 -14.70 18.64 19.33
N THR A 310 -13.91 17.65 19.75
CA THR A 310 -14.33 16.59 20.69
C THR A 310 -14.74 17.14 22.06
N LEU A 311 -13.99 18.10 22.62
CA LEU A 311 -14.32 18.70 23.92
C LEU A 311 -15.66 19.47 23.88
N GLU A 312 -15.88 20.25 22.82
CA GLU A 312 -17.13 21.00 22.61
C GLU A 312 -18.33 20.07 22.39
N MET A 313 -18.19 19.04 21.56
CA MET A 313 -19.26 18.07 21.30
C MET A 313 -19.61 17.25 22.55
N PHE A 314 -18.60 16.81 23.32
CA PHE A 314 -18.81 16.04 24.55
C PHE A 314 -19.54 16.89 25.59
N THR A 315 -19.07 18.11 25.79
CA THR A 315 -19.74 19.11 26.64
C THR A 315 -21.19 19.33 26.20
N ARG A 316 -21.43 19.56 24.91
CA ARG A 316 -22.77 19.84 24.38
C ARG A 316 -23.75 18.70 24.67
N LYS A 317 -23.35 17.45 24.40
CA LYS A 317 -24.20 16.27 24.59
C LYS A 317 -24.44 15.95 26.08
N PHE A 318 -23.36 15.86 26.87
CA PHE A 318 -23.45 15.37 28.26
C PHE A 318 -23.77 16.45 29.30
N SER A 319 -23.86 17.73 28.91
CA SER A 319 -24.30 18.82 29.81
C SER A 319 -25.69 18.59 30.43
N LYS A 320 -26.60 17.90 29.71
CA LYS A 320 -27.91 17.47 30.23
C LYS A 320 -27.77 16.59 31.49
N CYS A 321 -26.76 15.73 31.50
CA CYS A 321 -26.42 14.81 32.59
C CYS A 321 -25.55 15.46 33.67
N GLY A 322 -25.43 16.79 33.68
CA GLY A 322 -24.62 17.54 34.64
C GLY A 322 -23.11 17.62 34.33
N PHE A 323 -22.64 17.11 33.18
CA PHE A 323 -21.22 17.25 32.81
C PHE A 323 -20.84 18.71 32.55
N SER A 324 -19.72 19.16 33.11
CA SER A 324 -19.24 20.54 33.00
C SER A 324 -18.08 20.68 32.02
N HIS A 325 -18.12 21.69 31.15
CA HIS A 325 -16.99 22.04 30.28
C HIS A 325 -15.68 22.28 31.04
N ARG A 326 -15.79 22.75 32.30
CA ARG A 326 -14.65 23.01 33.20
C ARG A 326 -13.99 21.74 33.74
N SER A 327 -14.60 20.58 33.53
CA SER A 327 -14.04 19.29 33.94
C SER A 327 -13.06 18.75 32.91
N HIS A 328 -13.11 19.20 31.64
CA HIS A 328 -12.12 18.80 30.63
C HIS A 328 -10.72 19.22 31.04
N PHE A 329 -9.83 18.25 31.15
CA PHE A 329 -8.46 18.44 31.61
C PHE A 329 -7.46 17.92 30.56
N PRO A 330 -7.10 18.74 29.56
CA PRO A 330 -6.03 18.41 28.62
C PRO A 330 -4.71 18.13 29.34
N CYS A 331 -3.96 17.10 28.93
CA CYS A 331 -2.66 16.78 29.51
C CYS A 331 -1.70 16.12 28.51
N TYR A 332 -0.40 16.24 28.78
CA TYR A 332 0.68 15.69 27.97
C TYR A 332 1.71 14.95 28.83
N GLY A 333 2.28 13.88 28.26
CA GLY A 333 3.33 13.05 28.85
C GLY A 333 3.38 11.64 28.25
N MET A 334 4.35 10.84 28.70
CA MET A 334 4.71 9.54 28.13
C MET A 334 5.36 8.60 29.18
N ALA A 335 5.54 7.32 28.83
CA ALA A 335 6.21 6.35 29.72
C ALA A 335 7.64 6.75 30.09
N GLU A 336 8.39 7.38 29.17
CA GLU A 336 9.73 7.92 29.41
C GLU A 336 9.75 9.03 30.49
N THR A 337 8.61 9.68 30.73
CA THR A 337 8.35 10.64 31.84
C THR A 337 7.49 10.02 32.95
N THR A 338 7.52 8.70 33.12
CA THR A 338 6.59 7.90 33.94
C THR A 338 5.13 7.94 33.47
N LEU A 339 4.48 9.10 33.49
CA LEU A 339 3.16 9.32 32.86
C LEU A 339 2.92 10.78 32.46
N ILE A 340 2.72 11.71 33.40
CA ILE A 340 2.33 13.11 33.10
C ILE A 340 3.51 14.08 33.20
N VAL A 341 3.47 15.17 32.42
CA VAL A 341 4.45 16.28 32.43
C VAL A 341 3.74 17.64 32.55
N THR A 342 2.66 17.84 31.78
CA THR A 342 1.84 19.04 31.84
C THR A 342 0.35 18.70 31.87
N GLY A 343 -0.47 19.58 32.44
CA GLY A 343 -1.91 19.44 32.34
C GLY A 343 -2.73 20.61 32.89
N GLY A 344 -4.03 20.56 32.60
CA GLY A 344 -5.04 21.51 33.08
C GLY A 344 -5.45 22.55 32.04
N PRO A 345 -6.08 23.66 32.47
CA PRO A 345 -6.26 24.09 33.86
C PRO A 345 -7.31 23.29 34.66
N PHE A 346 -7.10 23.14 35.98
CA PHE A 346 -8.07 22.49 36.87
C PHE A 346 -9.33 23.34 37.07
N GLN A 347 -10.52 22.72 36.95
CA GLN A 347 -11.85 23.31 37.19
C GLN A 347 -12.10 24.66 36.48
N GLN A 348 -11.53 24.78 35.29
CA GLN A 348 -11.59 25.93 34.40
C GLN A 348 -11.78 25.42 32.96
N PRO A 349 -12.30 26.24 32.03
CA PRO A 349 -12.38 25.84 30.63
C PRO A 349 -11.01 25.44 30.07
N PRO A 350 -10.91 24.42 29.20
CA PRO A 350 -9.70 24.12 28.46
C PRO A 350 -9.28 25.33 27.61
N VAL A 351 -7.98 25.62 27.52
CA VAL A 351 -7.50 26.73 26.69
C VAL A 351 -7.43 26.27 25.24
N ILE A 352 -8.15 26.98 24.37
CA ILE A 352 -8.21 26.74 22.93
C ILE A 352 -7.83 28.05 22.24
N ARG A 353 -6.89 28.00 21.29
CA ARG A 353 -6.46 29.18 20.51
C ARG A 353 -6.41 28.86 19.02
N ALA A 354 -6.63 29.87 18.19
CA ALA A 354 -6.51 29.79 16.74
C ALA A 354 -5.15 30.34 16.27
N PHE A 355 -4.53 29.63 15.34
CA PHE A 355 -3.26 29.98 14.73
C PHE A 355 -3.34 29.86 13.20
N ASP A 356 -2.53 30.65 12.49
CA ASP A 356 -2.41 30.64 11.03
C ASP A 356 -1.90 29.28 10.53
N SER A 357 -2.74 28.55 9.77
CA SER A 357 -2.46 27.18 9.34
C SER A 357 -1.21 27.08 8.47
N ARG A 358 -1.10 27.93 7.43
CA ARG A 358 0.03 27.93 6.49
C ARG A 358 1.35 28.31 7.17
N LYS A 359 1.32 29.20 8.16
CA LYS A 359 2.51 29.54 8.95
C LYS A 359 2.91 28.40 9.91
N LEU A 360 1.95 27.69 10.51
CA LEU A 360 2.26 26.49 11.31
C LEU A 360 2.97 25.40 10.49
N ASP A 361 2.56 25.17 9.23
CA ASP A 361 3.26 24.25 8.31
C ASP A 361 4.72 24.69 8.05
N ALA A 362 4.95 26.01 8.02
CA ALA A 362 6.28 26.63 7.94
C ALA A 362 7.01 26.74 9.30
N ARG A 363 6.49 26.10 10.36
CA ARG A 363 6.98 26.13 11.76
C ARG A 363 6.96 27.51 12.45
N ILE A 364 6.22 28.46 11.90
CA ILE A 364 6.03 29.80 12.45
C ILE A 364 4.68 29.85 13.19
N VAL A 365 4.69 30.09 14.49
CA VAL A 365 3.44 30.34 15.21
C VAL A 365 2.97 31.76 14.90
N THR A 366 1.69 31.94 14.62
CA THR A 366 1.06 33.26 14.50
C THR A 366 -0.37 33.15 14.98
N PRO A 367 -0.73 33.71 16.15
CA PRO A 367 -2.12 33.76 16.60
C PRO A 367 -3.00 34.53 15.61
N VAL A 368 -4.23 34.05 15.39
CA VAL A 368 -5.24 34.69 14.53
C VAL A 368 -6.60 34.71 15.21
N ASP A 369 -7.54 35.48 14.67
CA ASP A 369 -8.95 35.39 15.06
C ASP A 369 -9.50 34.00 14.68
N SER A 370 -10.32 33.39 15.55
CA SER A 370 -10.88 32.05 15.33
C SER A 370 -11.83 31.95 14.14
N ASN A 371 -12.27 33.08 13.58
CA ASN A 371 -13.14 33.16 12.41
C ASN A 371 -12.37 33.46 11.12
N ALA A 372 -11.02 33.55 11.16
CA ALA A 372 -10.22 33.76 9.95
C ALA A 372 -10.23 32.51 9.05
N ALA A 373 -10.21 32.70 7.73
CA ALA A 373 -10.32 31.60 6.76
C ALA A 373 -9.16 30.58 6.80
N GLU A 374 -8.04 30.95 7.42
CA GLU A 374 -6.84 30.11 7.61
C GLU A 374 -6.57 29.83 9.10
N ALA A 375 -7.62 29.92 9.94
CA ALA A 375 -7.55 29.63 11.37
C ALA A 375 -7.56 28.11 11.64
N ARG A 376 -6.53 27.63 12.33
CA ARG A 376 -6.44 26.28 12.90
C ARG A 376 -6.52 26.36 14.43
N GLY A 377 -7.56 25.75 15.00
CA GLY A 377 -7.71 25.61 16.45
C GLY A 377 -6.74 24.58 17.03
N MET A 378 -6.08 24.92 18.13
CA MET A 378 -5.24 24.00 18.92
C MET A 378 -5.60 24.09 20.40
N VAL A 379 -5.59 22.94 21.09
CA VAL A 379 -5.82 22.85 22.54
C VAL A 379 -4.48 22.95 23.27
N GLY A 380 -4.43 23.78 24.32
CA GLY A 380 -3.29 23.84 25.24
C GLY A 380 -3.33 22.65 26.20
N CYS A 381 -2.26 21.86 26.25
CA CYS A 381 -2.07 20.73 27.18
C CYS A 381 -1.67 21.20 28.59
N GLY A 382 -2.17 22.36 29.01
CA GLY A 382 -1.95 22.94 30.33
C GLY A 382 -0.52 23.44 30.60
N ARG A 383 -0.10 23.34 31.87
CA ARG A 383 1.18 23.85 32.40
C ARG A 383 2.02 22.75 33.04
N ALA A 384 3.32 22.96 33.08
CA ALA A 384 4.26 22.22 33.93
C ALA A 384 4.07 22.64 35.40
N THR A 385 4.48 21.80 36.36
CA THR A 385 4.56 22.19 37.78
C THR A 385 5.91 22.84 38.11
N GLU A 386 6.07 23.38 39.32
CA GLU A 386 7.27 24.16 39.70
C GLU A 386 8.58 23.34 39.72
N ASN A 387 8.48 22.00 39.79
CA ASN A 387 9.63 21.09 39.74
C ASN A 387 9.97 20.62 38.31
N GLU A 388 9.21 21.04 37.31
CA GLU A 388 9.23 20.49 35.95
C GLU A 388 9.77 21.51 34.95
N LYS A 389 10.88 21.19 34.28
CA LYS A 389 11.49 22.06 33.28
C LYS A 389 11.29 21.51 31.88
N VAL A 390 10.38 22.15 31.14
CA VAL A 390 10.03 21.79 29.76
C VAL A 390 10.50 22.90 28.82
N LEU A 391 11.51 22.60 28.01
CA LEU A 391 12.03 23.49 26.96
C LEU A 391 11.49 23.09 25.58
N ILE A 392 11.44 24.06 24.68
CA ILE A 392 11.29 23.84 23.24
C ILE A 392 12.67 24.04 22.61
N VAL A 393 13.14 23.08 21.83
CA VAL A 393 14.53 23.02 21.35
C VAL A 393 14.56 22.67 19.86
N ASP A 394 15.36 23.40 19.08
CA ASP A 394 15.58 23.06 17.68
C ASP A 394 16.26 21.68 17.55
N SER A 395 15.65 20.76 16.79
CA SER A 395 16.00 19.34 16.80
C SER A 395 17.37 19.01 16.20
N GLU A 396 17.94 19.91 15.40
CA GLU A 396 19.21 19.76 14.69
C GLU A 396 20.35 20.53 15.38
N THR A 397 20.15 21.83 15.59
CA THR A 397 21.13 22.73 16.20
C THR A 397 21.19 22.60 17.73
N LYS A 398 20.20 21.95 18.35
CA LYS A 398 20.01 21.79 19.81
C LYS A 398 19.87 23.12 20.55
N LYS A 399 19.52 24.20 19.83
CA LYS A 399 19.36 25.53 20.40
C LYS A 399 18.00 25.66 21.09
N PRO A 400 17.93 26.15 22.35
CA PRO A 400 16.67 26.52 22.96
C PRO A 400 15.94 27.58 22.12
N LEU A 401 14.65 27.36 21.89
CA LEU A 401 13.75 28.30 21.23
C LEU A 401 12.96 29.06 22.29
N GLY A 402 12.48 30.26 21.93
CA GLY A 402 11.53 31.01 22.75
C GLY A 402 10.09 30.54 22.53
N ASP A 403 9.17 31.14 23.28
CA ASP A 403 7.73 31.08 23.02
C ASP A 403 7.41 31.42 21.56
N GLU A 404 6.32 30.85 21.04
CA GLU A 404 5.79 31.05 19.68
C GLU A 404 6.76 30.62 18.55
N LEU A 405 7.66 29.68 18.84
CA LEU A 405 8.47 28.94 17.87
C LEU A 405 8.29 27.43 18.05
N ILE A 406 8.15 26.69 16.95
CA ILE A 406 7.97 25.23 16.98
C ILE A 406 9.32 24.51 17.00
N GLY A 407 9.51 23.64 18.00
CA GLY A 407 10.68 22.78 18.16
C GLY A 407 10.33 21.47 18.87
N GLU A 408 11.35 20.65 19.16
CA GLU A 408 11.22 19.43 19.92
C GLU A 408 11.01 19.73 21.42
N ILE A 409 10.05 19.04 22.05
CA ILE A 409 9.77 19.18 23.48
C ILE A 409 10.86 18.41 24.26
N TRP A 410 11.61 19.11 25.10
CA TRP A 410 12.68 18.54 25.94
C TRP A 410 12.31 18.69 27.42
N VAL A 411 12.35 17.59 28.18
CA VAL A 411 11.81 17.51 29.55
C VAL A 411 12.89 17.16 30.57
N GLN A 412 12.95 17.90 31.67
CA GLN A 412 13.77 17.61 32.85
C GLN A 412 12.86 17.57 34.08
N SER A 413 12.78 16.39 34.70
CA SER A 413 11.81 16.02 35.75
C SER A 413 12.43 15.01 36.71
N PRO A 414 12.10 15.02 38.01
CA PRO A 414 12.33 13.87 38.91
C PRO A 414 11.60 12.57 38.48
N SER A 415 10.56 12.67 37.65
CA SER A 415 9.81 11.52 37.14
C SER A 415 10.26 10.99 35.77
N VAL A 416 11.29 11.59 35.16
CA VAL A 416 11.95 11.03 33.96
C VAL A 416 12.68 9.74 34.34
N GLY A 417 12.43 8.68 33.56
CA GLY A 417 13.04 7.36 33.75
C GLY A 417 14.56 7.36 33.53
N LYS A 418 15.23 6.30 33.98
CA LYS A 418 16.71 6.18 33.86
C LYS A 418 17.23 5.95 32.44
N GLY A 419 16.37 5.57 31.51
CA GLY A 419 16.75 5.11 30.18
C GLY A 419 15.92 3.93 29.69
N TYR A 420 16.41 3.29 28.63
CA TYR A 420 15.90 2.03 28.10
C TYR A 420 16.78 0.84 28.55
N TRP A 421 16.13 -0.25 29.00
CA TRP A 421 16.81 -1.46 29.48
C TRP A 421 17.81 -2.02 28.46
N GLU A 422 19.04 -2.30 28.92
CA GLU A 422 20.18 -2.82 28.15
C GLU A 422 20.53 -2.05 26.85
N LYS A 423 20.10 -0.78 26.73
CA LYS A 423 20.24 0.05 25.52
C LYS A 423 20.95 1.38 25.86
N GLU A 424 22.21 1.29 26.28
CA GLU A 424 22.97 2.39 26.89
C GLU A 424 23.15 3.62 25.98
N GLU A 425 23.69 3.47 24.76
CA GLU A 425 23.89 4.62 23.86
C GLU A 425 22.56 5.29 23.46
N LEU A 426 21.50 4.52 23.21
CA LEU A 426 20.16 5.08 22.96
C LEU A 426 19.61 5.82 24.20
N SER A 427 19.88 5.30 25.40
CA SER A 427 19.49 5.95 26.66
C SER A 427 20.21 7.27 26.86
N LYS A 428 21.51 7.33 26.51
CA LYS A 428 22.33 8.54 26.56
C LYS A 428 21.90 9.57 25.50
N GLU A 429 21.61 9.15 24.27
CA GLU A 429 21.05 10.01 23.22
C GLU A 429 19.69 10.60 23.62
N THR A 430 18.82 9.78 24.24
CA THR A 430 17.43 10.13 24.51
C THR A 430 17.25 10.85 25.85
N PHE A 431 17.86 10.39 26.95
CA PHE A 431 17.64 10.86 28.32
C PHE A 431 18.75 11.79 28.87
N GLN A 432 19.88 11.91 28.17
CA GLN A 432 21.04 12.72 28.61
C GLN A 432 21.38 13.83 27.62
N ALA A 433 20.37 14.38 26.94
CA ALA A 433 20.58 15.42 25.95
C ALA A 433 20.94 16.76 26.60
N ILE A 434 21.90 17.47 25.98
CA ILE A 434 22.40 18.78 26.39
C ILE A 434 22.12 19.77 25.26
N THR A 435 21.62 20.96 25.60
CA THR A 435 21.33 22.04 24.65
C THR A 435 22.61 22.75 24.19
N SER A 436 22.56 23.53 23.11
CA SER A 436 23.73 24.21 22.53
C SER A 436 24.42 25.21 23.47
N ASP A 437 23.70 25.70 24.48
CA ASP A 437 24.15 26.60 25.54
C ASP A 437 24.54 25.86 26.85
N GLY A 438 24.53 24.52 26.84
CA GLY A 438 25.05 23.69 27.93
C GLY A 438 24.04 23.31 29.03
N GLN A 439 22.75 23.54 28.84
CA GLN A 439 21.73 23.14 29.81
C GLN A 439 21.37 21.65 29.66
N GLY A 440 21.10 20.97 30.77
CA GLY A 440 20.59 19.59 30.82
C GLY A 440 21.07 18.83 32.07
N PRO A 441 21.01 17.49 32.08
CA PRO A 441 20.44 16.63 31.04
C PRO A 441 18.92 16.78 30.89
N PHE A 442 18.44 16.60 29.66
CA PHE A 442 17.02 16.52 29.30
C PHE A 442 16.69 15.18 28.62
N LEU A 443 15.44 14.75 28.79
CA LEU A 443 14.77 13.80 27.91
C LEU A 443 14.34 14.50 26.62
N ARG A 444 14.77 13.95 25.48
CA ARG A 444 14.20 14.20 24.15
C ARG A 444 12.94 13.36 23.98
N THR A 445 11.79 14.01 23.82
CA THR A 445 10.51 13.30 23.63
C THR A 445 10.33 12.78 22.19
N GLY A 446 10.99 13.40 21.21
CA GLY A 446 10.68 13.24 19.79
C GLY A 446 9.37 13.89 19.33
N ASP A 447 8.64 14.54 20.25
CA ASP A 447 7.40 15.26 20.00
C ASP A 447 7.71 16.74 19.69
N LEU A 448 6.94 17.35 18.79
CA LEU A 448 7.06 18.75 18.41
C LEU A 448 5.99 19.59 19.13
N GLY A 449 6.33 20.81 19.55
CA GLY A 449 5.40 21.74 20.19
C GLY A 449 5.96 23.14 20.35
N PHE A 450 5.18 24.00 21.02
CA PHE A 450 5.54 25.38 21.35
C PHE A 450 4.83 25.86 22.63
N TRP A 451 5.40 26.87 23.29
CA TRP A 451 4.73 27.63 24.34
C TRP A 451 4.02 28.86 23.76
N SER A 452 2.80 29.15 24.21
CA SER A 452 2.12 30.44 24.00
C SER A 452 1.19 30.72 25.19
N GLU A 453 1.20 31.94 25.73
CA GLU A 453 0.42 32.37 26.92
C GLU A 453 0.53 31.42 28.14
N ASN A 454 1.70 30.81 28.32
CA ASN A 454 1.96 29.79 29.34
C ASN A 454 0.94 28.62 29.22
N GLN A 455 0.80 28.08 28.01
CA GLN A 455 0.21 26.78 27.69
C GLN A 455 1.13 26.04 26.71
N LEU A 456 1.31 24.73 26.89
CA LEU A 456 2.06 23.89 25.96
C LEU A 456 1.13 23.40 24.85
N TYR A 457 1.41 23.75 23.60
CA TYR A 457 0.69 23.25 22.43
C TYR A 457 1.54 22.17 21.76
N VAL A 458 0.99 20.95 21.63
CA VAL A 458 1.65 19.84 20.94
C VAL A 458 1.33 19.92 19.45
N ALA A 459 2.35 20.18 18.64
CA ALA A 459 2.24 20.37 17.20
C ALA A 459 2.36 19.05 16.41
N GLY A 460 3.03 18.02 16.94
CA GLY A 460 3.13 16.71 16.29
C GLY A 460 4.34 15.89 16.74
N ARG A 461 4.99 15.19 15.80
CA ARG A 461 6.19 14.36 16.04
C ARG A 461 7.26 14.59 14.99
N VAL A 462 8.53 14.59 15.40
CA VAL A 462 9.69 14.73 14.52
C VAL A 462 9.76 13.58 13.50
N LYS A 463 9.35 12.37 13.88
CA LYS A 463 9.45 11.15 13.06
C LYS A 463 8.14 10.67 12.41
N ASP A 464 7.03 11.36 12.65
CA ASP A 464 5.75 11.11 11.95
C ASP A 464 5.38 12.29 11.04
N LEU A 465 6.30 13.24 10.80
CA LEU A 465 6.07 14.42 9.96
C LEU A 465 6.08 14.03 8.47
N ILE A 466 5.04 14.39 7.72
CA ILE A 466 4.90 14.10 6.29
C ILE A 466 5.47 15.30 5.51
N ILE A 467 6.38 15.10 4.54
CA ILE A 467 7.15 16.20 3.90
C ILE A 467 6.98 16.17 2.36
N VAL A 468 5.75 15.92 1.91
CA VAL A 468 5.43 15.87 0.49
C VAL A 468 5.62 17.26 -0.15
N ARG A 469 6.41 17.30 -1.24
CA ARG A 469 6.77 18.52 -2.01
C ARG A 469 7.50 19.61 -1.20
N GLY A 470 8.07 19.27 -0.04
CA GLY A 470 8.86 20.21 0.78
C GLY A 470 8.03 21.10 1.72
N VAL A 471 6.74 20.82 1.89
CA VAL A 471 5.88 21.43 2.92
C VAL A 471 5.67 20.41 4.04
N ASN A 472 5.82 20.81 5.30
CA ASN A 472 5.54 19.92 6.42
C ASN A 472 4.02 19.80 6.61
N ARG A 473 3.51 18.56 6.74
CA ARG A 473 2.14 18.28 7.16
C ARG A 473 2.16 17.36 8.37
N TYR A 474 1.39 17.69 9.41
CA TYR A 474 1.28 16.85 10.59
C TYR A 474 0.10 15.87 10.43
N PRO A 475 0.30 14.55 10.64
CA PRO A 475 -0.74 13.55 10.43
C PRO A 475 -2.08 13.87 11.10
N GLN A 476 -2.07 14.30 12.37
CA GLN A 476 -3.32 14.47 13.12
C GLN A 476 -4.24 15.57 12.58
N ASP A 477 -3.74 16.50 11.77
CA ASP A 477 -4.56 17.56 11.16
C ASP A 477 -5.32 17.02 9.94
N ILE A 478 -4.65 16.12 9.20
CA ILE A 478 -5.24 15.33 8.13
C ILE A 478 -6.28 14.38 8.75
N GLU A 479 -5.92 13.66 9.82
CA GLU A 479 -6.84 12.77 10.56
C GLU A 479 -8.08 13.51 11.10
N GLU A 480 -7.94 14.73 11.62
CA GLU A 480 -9.10 15.53 12.05
C GLU A 480 -9.99 15.96 10.87
N THR A 481 -9.40 16.33 9.73
CA THR A 481 -10.15 16.67 8.52
C THR A 481 -10.90 15.47 7.94
N VAL A 482 -10.25 14.30 7.91
CA VAL A 482 -10.80 13.01 7.48
C VAL A 482 -12.01 12.62 8.32
N GLU A 483 -11.95 12.83 9.62
CA GLU A 483 -13.02 12.41 10.53
C GLU A 483 -14.19 13.41 10.63
N GLN A 484 -14.03 14.62 10.10
CA GLN A 484 -15.09 15.62 10.04
C GLN A 484 -15.79 15.67 8.67
N CYS A 485 -15.26 14.99 7.63
CA CYS A 485 -15.77 15.14 6.27
C CYS A 485 -16.97 14.26 5.90
N HIS A 486 -17.30 13.21 6.66
CA HIS A 486 -18.41 12.30 6.31
C HIS A 486 -19.02 11.60 7.54
N GLU A 487 -20.35 11.49 7.58
CA GLU A 487 -21.11 10.98 8.75
C GLU A 487 -20.91 9.48 9.05
N SER A 488 -20.47 8.69 8.06
CA SER A 488 -20.20 7.25 8.24
C SER A 488 -18.82 6.94 8.85
N ILE A 489 -17.97 7.97 8.98
CA ILE A 489 -16.67 7.91 9.64
C ILE A 489 -16.89 8.19 11.13
N SER A 490 -16.51 7.25 12.00
CA SER A 490 -16.46 7.54 13.45
C SER A 490 -15.29 8.49 13.72
N SER A 491 -15.30 9.23 14.82
CA SER A 491 -14.16 10.13 15.10
C SER A 491 -13.16 9.54 16.10
N SER A 492 -11.93 10.04 16.02
CA SER A 492 -10.64 9.40 16.37
C SER A 492 -10.45 8.00 15.74
N ALA A 493 -10.74 7.92 14.44
CA ALA A 493 -10.75 6.71 13.62
C ALA A 493 -9.78 6.74 12.43
N ALA A 494 -9.16 7.88 12.11
CA ALA A 494 -8.27 8.03 10.97
C ALA A 494 -6.79 7.97 11.37
N ALA A 495 -5.99 7.34 10.53
CA ALA A 495 -4.54 7.26 10.60
C ALA A 495 -3.95 7.85 9.30
N ALA A 496 -3.23 8.96 9.39
CA ALA A 496 -2.45 9.49 8.27
C ALA A 496 -0.97 9.13 8.43
N PHE A 497 -0.30 8.76 7.35
CA PHE A 497 1.11 8.40 7.35
C PHE A 497 1.72 8.50 5.94
N ALA A 498 3.03 8.73 5.88
CA ALA A 498 3.78 8.76 4.63
C ALA A 498 4.27 7.35 4.24
N ASP A 499 4.22 7.02 2.95
CA ASP A 499 4.92 5.88 2.36
C ASP A 499 6.10 6.36 1.50
N ASP A 500 7.33 6.06 1.94
CA ASP A 500 8.59 6.36 1.23
C ASP A 500 9.09 5.21 0.33
N SER A 501 8.25 4.20 0.05
CA SER A 501 8.65 3.00 -0.71
C SER A 501 8.77 3.22 -2.23
N GLY A 502 8.17 4.29 -2.76
CA GLY A 502 8.16 4.65 -4.17
C GLY A 502 9.16 5.76 -4.55
N PRO A 503 9.17 6.21 -5.82
CA PRO A 503 10.06 7.28 -6.29
C PRO A 503 9.72 8.69 -5.77
N ARG A 504 8.64 8.82 -4.97
CA ARG A 504 8.30 9.98 -4.15
C ARG A 504 7.62 9.49 -2.87
N GLU A 505 7.71 10.28 -1.80
CA GLU A 505 6.88 10.10 -0.60
C GLU A 505 5.39 10.29 -0.96
N ARG A 506 4.53 9.39 -0.47
CA ARG A 506 3.08 9.33 -0.76
C ARG A 506 2.25 9.50 0.52
N LEU A 507 1.15 10.26 0.49
CA LEU A 507 0.23 10.42 1.62
C LEU A 507 -0.79 9.29 1.67
N ILE A 508 -0.75 8.47 2.72
CA ILE A 508 -1.69 7.38 2.99
C ILE A 508 -2.61 7.79 4.12
N ILE A 509 -3.90 7.48 3.99
CA ILE A 509 -4.92 7.62 5.02
C ILE A 509 -5.58 6.26 5.20
N ALA A 510 -5.77 5.80 6.44
CA ALA A 510 -6.54 4.60 6.75
C ALA A 510 -7.58 4.91 7.84
N VAL A 511 -8.84 4.49 7.68
CA VAL A 511 -9.98 5.03 8.45
C VAL A 511 -10.90 3.93 8.96
N GLU A 512 -11.14 3.86 10.27
CA GLU A 512 -12.12 2.94 10.86
C GLU A 512 -13.57 3.42 10.63
N VAL A 513 -14.33 2.67 9.82
CA VAL A 513 -15.74 3.00 9.54
C VAL A 513 -16.72 2.06 10.24
N GLN A 514 -17.92 2.57 10.52
CA GLN A 514 -18.95 1.80 11.23
C GLN A 514 -19.51 0.68 10.36
N ARG A 515 -19.90 -0.43 11.01
CA ARG A 515 -20.41 -1.63 10.31
C ARG A 515 -21.88 -1.46 9.91
N SER A 516 -22.13 -0.65 8.88
CA SER A 516 -23.38 -0.75 8.10
C SER A 516 -23.42 -2.07 7.32
N LEU A 517 -24.63 -2.53 6.97
CA LEU A 517 -24.87 -3.64 6.04
C LEU A 517 -25.22 -3.13 4.63
N GLU A 518 -25.49 -1.83 4.48
CA GLU A 518 -26.10 -1.22 3.29
C GLU A 518 -25.43 0.14 2.93
N ALA A 519 -24.25 0.44 3.47
CA ALA A 519 -23.54 1.67 3.14
C ALA A 519 -22.66 1.50 1.90
N ASP A 520 -22.88 2.37 0.93
CA ASP A 520 -21.83 2.77 -0.01
C ASP A 520 -20.78 3.63 0.70
N TRP A 521 -19.55 3.52 0.21
CA TRP A 521 -18.36 4.16 0.76
C TRP A 521 -17.67 5.10 -0.24
N GLY A 522 -18.07 5.11 -1.51
CA GLY A 522 -17.53 6.03 -2.53
C GLY A 522 -17.68 7.51 -2.15
N PRO A 523 -18.87 8.00 -1.76
CA PRO A 523 -19.07 9.35 -1.23
C PRO A 523 -18.22 9.65 0.02
N ALA A 524 -17.99 8.66 0.89
CA ALA A 524 -17.10 8.82 2.04
C ALA A 524 -15.64 9.00 1.61
N VAL A 525 -15.15 8.15 0.70
CA VAL A 525 -13.80 8.25 0.12
C VAL A 525 -13.61 9.55 -0.67
N GLN A 526 -14.60 9.97 -1.46
CA GLN A 526 -14.55 11.24 -2.18
C GLN A 526 -14.58 12.43 -1.23
N SER A 527 -15.40 12.41 -0.17
CA SER A 527 -15.36 13.45 0.87
C SER A 527 -14.01 13.50 1.58
N ILE A 528 -13.37 12.35 1.85
CA ILE A 528 -12.00 12.30 2.38
C ILE A 528 -11.00 12.91 1.39
N ARG A 529 -10.95 12.41 0.15
CA ARG A 529 -10.07 12.92 -0.92
C ARG A 529 -10.22 14.43 -1.08
N ARG A 530 -11.47 14.91 -1.18
CA ARG A 530 -11.83 16.31 -1.39
C ARG A 530 -11.47 17.17 -0.19
N ALA A 531 -11.92 16.83 1.02
CA ALA A 531 -11.66 17.63 2.22
C ALA A 531 -10.16 17.73 2.51
N VAL A 532 -9.42 16.63 2.39
CA VAL A 532 -7.97 16.64 2.62
C VAL A 532 -7.25 17.47 1.54
N THR A 533 -7.61 17.33 0.26
CA THR A 533 -7.05 18.17 -0.82
C THR A 533 -7.36 19.66 -0.63
N GLN A 534 -8.58 20.00 -0.19
CA GLN A 534 -9.03 21.38 -0.01
C GLN A 534 -8.43 22.06 1.23
N VAL A 535 -8.26 21.33 2.35
CA VAL A 535 -7.78 21.90 3.62
C VAL A 535 -6.25 21.86 3.74
N HIS A 536 -5.59 20.82 3.20
CA HIS A 536 -4.14 20.61 3.34
C HIS A 536 -3.36 20.87 2.04
N GLU A 537 -4.01 21.32 0.97
CA GLU A 537 -3.42 21.57 -0.36
C GLU A 537 -2.64 20.35 -0.92
N LEU A 538 -2.92 19.16 -0.38
CA LEU A 538 -2.19 17.92 -0.57
C LEU A 538 -3.22 16.79 -0.73
N PRO A 539 -3.46 16.27 -1.95
CA PRO A 539 -4.32 15.11 -2.11
C PRO A 539 -3.69 13.88 -1.46
N PRO A 540 -4.47 13.01 -0.80
CA PRO A 540 -3.98 11.68 -0.44
C PRO A 540 -3.67 10.89 -1.71
N ASP A 541 -2.57 10.13 -1.69
CA ASP A 541 -2.27 9.09 -2.67
C ASP A 541 -3.02 7.77 -2.31
N ALA A 542 -3.62 7.66 -1.11
CA ALA A 542 -4.45 6.53 -0.71
C ALA A 542 -5.43 6.84 0.45
N VAL A 543 -6.59 6.18 0.44
CA VAL A 543 -7.65 6.16 1.46
C VAL A 543 -8.15 4.73 1.66
N VAL A 544 -7.74 4.08 2.74
CA VAL A 544 -8.07 2.69 3.10
C VAL A 544 -9.11 2.68 4.22
N LEU A 545 -10.39 2.51 3.89
CA LEU A 545 -11.41 2.31 4.91
C LEU A 545 -11.25 0.89 5.48
N VAL A 546 -11.06 0.78 6.78
CA VAL A 546 -10.91 -0.49 7.51
C VAL A 546 -12.07 -0.70 8.47
N ARG A 547 -12.31 -1.95 8.82
CA ARG A 547 -13.35 -2.33 9.78
C ARG A 547 -13.05 -1.77 11.16
N HIS A 548 -14.02 -1.10 11.78
CA HIS A 548 -13.92 -0.60 13.16
C HIS A 548 -13.23 -1.59 14.13
N GLY A 549 -12.21 -1.11 14.86
CA GLY A 549 -11.33 -1.92 15.70
C GLY A 549 -10.26 -2.73 14.97
N SER A 550 -9.79 -2.27 13.80
CA SER A 550 -8.77 -2.94 12.98
C SER A 550 -7.56 -2.08 12.59
N LEU A 551 -7.54 -0.77 12.88
CA LEU A 551 -6.29 -0.02 12.85
C LEU A 551 -5.37 -0.55 13.97
N PRO A 552 -4.07 -0.73 13.70
CA PRO A 552 -3.07 -0.99 14.73
C PRO A 552 -3.07 0.11 15.79
N ARG A 553 -3.73 -0.15 16.92
CA ARG A 553 -3.76 0.74 18.08
C ARG A 553 -2.83 0.22 19.19
N THR A 554 -2.30 1.13 20.00
CA THR A 554 -1.69 0.79 21.30
C THR A 554 -2.73 0.13 22.21
N SER A 555 -2.32 -0.46 23.33
CA SER A 555 -3.28 -0.89 24.35
C SER A 555 -4.12 0.27 24.92
N SER A 556 -3.53 1.47 25.01
CA SER A 556 -4.25 2.69 25.37
C SER A 556 -5.26 3.15 24.31
N GLY A 557 -5.24 2.60 23.09
CA GLY A 557 -6.17 2.91 21.98
C GLY A 557 -5.65 3.94 20.96
N LYS A 558 -4.46 4.52 21.19
CA LYS A 558 -3.80 5.45 20.26
C LYS A 558 -3.46 4.77 18.94
N ILE A 559 -3.59 5.46 17.82
CA ILE A 559 -3.18 4.95 16.50
C ILE A 559 -1.64 4.83 16.40
N GLN A 560 -1.15 3.66 15.98
CA GLN A 560 0.27 3.39 15.75
C GLN A 560 0.61 3.63 14.28
N ARG A 561 0.83 4.88 13.86
CA ARG A 561 1.08 5.24 12.43
C ARG A 561 2.16 4.40 11.75
N HIS A 562 3.28 4.14 12.42
CA HIS A 562 4.35 3.24 11.93
C HIS A 562 3.96 1.74 11.83
N ALA A 563 2.93 1.29 12.54
CA ALA A 563 2.33 -0.03 12.36
C ALA A 563 1.17 0.00 11.36
N CYS A 564 0.55 1.16 11.11
CA CYS A 564 -0.40 1.38 10.03
C CYS A 564 0.32 1.39 8.66
N LEU A 565 1.46 2.08 8.54
CA LEU A 565 2.34 2.03 7.35
C LEU A 565 2.82 0.61 7.05
N ARG A 566 3.20 -0.16 8.07
CA ARG A 566 3.50 -1.58 7.89
C ARG A 566 2.27 -2.39 7.54
N GLY A 567 1.15 -2.21 8.22
CA GLY A 567 -0.12 -2.88 7.90
C GLY A 567 -0.64 -2.59 6.50
N PHE A 568 -0.29 -1.44 5.94
CA PHE A 568 -0.50 -1.05 4.55
C PHE A 568 0.46 -1.78 3.59
N ARG A 569 1.79 -1.63 3.80
CA ARG A 569 2.83 -2.31 2.99
C ARG A 569 2.75 -3.84 3.00
N GLU A 570 2.29 -4.41 4.11
CA GLU A 570 2.13 -5.84 4.36
C GLU A 570 0.69 -6.33 4.06
N ASN A 571 -0.20 -5.43 3.58
CA ASN A 571 -1.62 -5.67 3.30
C ASN A 571 -2.37 -6.44 4.41
N SER A 572 -2.04 -6.17 5.68
CA SER A 572 -2.58 -6.85 6.86
C SER A 572 -3.69 -6.09 7.59
N PHE A 573 -4.13 -4.95 7.05
CA PHE A 573 -5.37 -4.30 7.45
C PHE A 573 -6.61 -5.16 7.17
N ARG A 574 -7.65 -5.00 7.99
CA ARG A 574 -9.00 -5.54 7.69
C ARG A 574 -9.81 -4.51 6.93
N VAL A 575 -9.45 -4.34 5.66
CA VAL A 575 -10.09 -3.41 4.72
C VAL A 575 -11.60 -3.71 4.63
N ILE A 576 -12.41 -2.65 4.61
CA ILE A 576 -13.82 -2.66 4.19
C ILE A 576 -13.93 -2.22 2.73
N HIS A 577 -13.21 -1.16 2.37
CA HIS A 577 -13.13 -0.58 1.04
C HIS A 577 -11.80 0.18 0.96
N GLN A 578 -11.06 0.09 -0.15
CA GLN A 578 -9.86 0.92 -0.32
C GLN A 578 -9.83 1.58 -1.68
N TRP A 579 -9.32 2.80 -1.65
CA TRP A 579 -8.97 3.59 -2.81
C TRP A 579 -7.49 3.92 -2.70
N LEU A 580 -6.65 3.42 -3.60
CA LEU A 580 -5.28 3.92 -3.75
C LEU A 580 -5.20 4.62 -5.11
N SER A 581 -4.54 5.77 -5.19
CA SER A 581 -4.32 6.52 -6.45
C SER A 581 -3.35 5.81 -7.41
N TRP A 582 -3.10 4.53 -7.19
CA TRP A 582 -2.30 3.60 -7.96
C TRP A 582 -2.91 2.18 -7.98
N GLU A 583 -4.08 1.97 -7.35
CA GLU A 583 -4.96 0.80 -7.51
C GLU A 583 -6.33 1.18 -8.12
N GLU A 584 -6.51 2.44 -8.54
CA GLU A 584 -7.40 2.75 -9.68
C GLU A 584 -6.96 1.93 -10.94
N GLU A 585 -5.72 1.39 -10.96
CA GLU A 585 -5.30 0.22 -11.74
C GLU A 585 -5.28 -1.11 -10.90
N LEU A 586 -6.44 -1.69 -10.52
CA LEU A 586 -6.76 -3.15 -10.45
C LEU A 586 -7.84 -3.56 -9.40
N PRO A 587 -8.93 -4.27 -9.79
CA PRO A 587 -9.71 -5.14 -8.89
C PRO A 587 -9.10 -6.56 -8.79
N GLY A 588 -9.36 -7.41 -7.78
CA GLY A 588 -10.15 -7.31 -6.53
C GLY A 588 -10.51 -8.73 -6.02
N GLN A 589 -10.70 -8.95 -4.70
CA GLN A 589 -11.18 -10.25 -4.16
C GLN A 589 -12.09 -10.11 -2.91
N SER A 590 -13.12 -10.98 -2.83
CA SER A 590 -14.09 -11.12 -1.72
C SER A 590 -14.30 -12.60 -1.33
N PRO A 591 -14.91 -12.97 -0.17
CA PRO A 591 -16.37 -13.29 -0.21
C PRO A 591 -17.21 -13.24 1.11
N MET A 592 -18.52 -13.03 0.91
CA MET A 592 -19.70 -13.62 1.61
C MET A 592 -19.96 -13.50 3.14
N ILE A 593 -21.19 -13.06 3.47
CA ILE A 593 -22.27 -13.92 4.04
C ILE A 593 -23.64 -13.32 3.65
N ALA A 594 -24.69 -14.15 3.54
CA ALA A 594 -25.99 -13.76 2.98
C ALA A 594 -26.88 -12.89 3.90
N ALA A 595 -27.70 -12.05 3.28
CA ALA A 595 -28.85 -11.41 3.92
C ALA A 595 -30.09 -12.32 3.88
N ALA A 596 -31.02 -12.10 4.80
CA ALA A 596 -32.36 -12.68 4.75
C ALA A 596 -33.40 -11.56 4.95
N THR A 597 -34.36 -11.49 4.02
CA THR A 597 -35.65 -10.77 4.13
C THR A 597 -35.60 -9.33 4.66
N VAL A 598 -35.47 -8.37 3.75
CA VAL A 598 -36.15 -7.07 3.89
C VAL A 598 -37.56 -7.25 3.35
N ASP A 599 -38.56 -7.37 4.24
CA ASP A 599 -39.97 -7.24 3.85
C ASP A 599 -40.85 -6.83 5.04
N ASP A 600 -40.68 -5.59 5.54
CA ASP A 600 -41.80 -4.85 6.14
C ASP A 600 -41.57 -3.31 6.15
N LEU A 601 -42.66 -2.56 6.33
CA LEU A 601 -42.72 -1.14 6.71
C LEU A 601 -42.16 -0.07 5.73
N LYS A 602 -42.73 -0.02 4.52
CA LYS A 602 -42.87 1.25 3.78
C LYS A 602 -43.91 2.18 4.44
N SER A 603 -43.51 3.13 5.30
CA SER A 603 -44.40 4.26 5.68
C SER A 603 -43.70 5.50 6.25
N GLY A 604 -43.80 6.64 5.54
CA GLY A 604 -43.32 7.97 5.97
C GLY A 604 -41.82 8.19 5.74
N PHE A 605 -41.33 9.30 5.19
CA PHE A 605 -41.88 10.66 5.15
C PHE A 605 -41.81 11.31 3.75
N GLN A 606 -42.77 12.17 3.43
CA GLN A 606 -42.63 13.11 2.30
C GLN A 606 -41.89 14.39 2.73
N ARG A 607 -40.96 14.86 1.91
CA ARG A 607 -40.53 16.28 1.89
C ARG A 607 -40.69 16.83 0.47
N ASN A 608 -41.18 18.06 0.38
CA ASN A 608 -41.39 18.76 -0.89
C ASN A 608 -40.09 19.43 -1.36
N THR A 609 -39.55 18.97 -2.48
CA THR A 609 -38.72 19.77 -3.39
C THR A 609 -39.28 19.62 -4.81
N GLY A 610 -39.40 20.75 -5.52
CA GLY A 610 -40.13 20.82 -6.78
C GLY A 610 -39.24 20.70 -8.02
N THR A 611 -38.91 19.48 -8.42
CA THR A 611 -38.38 19.16 -9.76
C THR A 611 -39.32 18.21 -10.50
N LYS A 612 -39.19 18.14 -11.84
CA LYS A 612 -40.12 17.38 -12.69
C LYS A 612 -40.02 15.88 -12.37
N LYS A 613 -41.16 15.19 -12.35
CA LYS A 613 -41.17 13.74 -12.54
C LYS A 613 -40.73 13.42 -13.98
N THR A 614 -39.48 13.02 -14.15
CA THR A 614 -39.15 12.07 -15.22
C THR A 614 -39.81 10.72 -14.91
N ARG A 615 -39.79 9.82 -15.89
CA ARG A 615 -40.41 8.51 -15.86
C ARG A 615 -39.27 7.50 -15.72
N ASP A 616 -39.41 6.50 -14.85
CA ASP A 616 -38.41 5.43 -14.75
C ASP A 616 -38.13 4.85 -16.15
N PRO A 617 -36.85 4.80 -16.59
CA PRO A 617 -36.47 4.35 -17.94
C PRO A 617 -36.78 2.85 -18.14
N ASP A 618 -36.97 2.44 -19.39
CA ASP A 618 -37.40 1.07 -19.72
C ASP A 618 -36.42 0.01 -19.13
N PRO A 619 -36.90 -0.99 -18.37
CA PRO A 619 -36.03 -1.93 -17.66
C PRO A 619 -35.00 -2.67 -18.53
N ALA A 620 -35.27 -2.85 -19.83
CA ALA A 620 -34.30 -3.44 -20.76
C ALA A 620 -33.07 -2.53 -20.98
N VAL A 621 -33.26 -1.20 -20.98
CA VAL A 621 -32.15 -0.22 -21.00
C VAL A 621 -31.38 -0.30 -19.69
N VAL A 622 -32.07 -0.35 -18.55
CA VAL A 622 -31.46 -0.37 -17.22
C VAL A 622 -30.57 -1.60 -17.02
N GLU A 623 -31.06 -2.78 -17.39
CA GLU A 623 -30.29 -4.02 -17.31
C GLU A 623 -29.07 -4.00 -18.27
N LEU A 624 -29.20 -3.41 -19.46
CA LEU A 624 -28.07 -3.19 -20.37
C LEU A 624 -27.00 -2.28 -19.75
N VAL A 625 -27.40 -1.16 -19.13
CA VAL A 625 -26.47 -0.25 -18.42
C VAL A 625 -25.79 -1.00 -17.28
N ARG A 626 -26.53 -1.68 -16.41
CA ARG A 626 -25.95 -2.45 -15.30
C ARG A 626 -24.95 -3.51 -15.78
N ARG A 627 -25.26 -4.21 -16.87
CA ARG A 627 -24.34 -5.17 -17.49
C ARG A 627 -23.06 -4.48 -17.99
N ALA A 628 -23.17 -3.42 -18.80
CA ALA A 628 -22.01 -2.68 -19.31
C ALA A 628 -21.15 -2.06 -18.19
N VAL A 629 -21.75 -1.67 -17.07
CA VAL A 629 -21.03 -1.22 -15.87
C VAL A 629 -20.34 -2.41 -15.17
N LYS A 630 -21.01 -3.57 -15.02
CA LYS A 630 -20.40 -4.78 -14.42
C LYS A 630 -19.19 -5.31 -15.20
N SER A 631 -19.17 -5.28 -16.53
CA SER A 631 -17.99 -5.75 -17.31
C SER A 631 -16.74 -4.89 -17.12
N VAL A 632 -16.88 -3.62 -16.76
CA VAL A 632 -15.75 -2.70 -16.50
C VAL A 632 -15.36 -2.70 -15.02
N ALA A 633 -16.34 -2.47 -14.14
CA ALA A 633 -16.10 -2.28 -12.71
C ALA A 633 -15.83 -3.58 -11.92
N GLN A 634 -16.28 -4.73 -12.45
CA GLN A 634 -16.08 -6.08 -11.88
C GLN A 634 -16.50 -6.20 -10.40
N GLU A 635 -15.57 -6.57 -9.50
CA GLU A 635 -15.82 -6.70 -8.04
C GLU A 635 -16.49 -5.47 -7.42
N ARG A 636 -16.21 -4.26 -7.95
CA ARG A 636 -16.77 -2.98 -7.46
C ARG A 636 -18.28 -2.88 -7.70
N ALA A 637 -18.80 -3.51 -8.76
CA ALA A 637 -20.17 -3.33 -9.24
C ALA A 637 -21.17 -4.41 -8.78
N LYS A 638 -20.86 -5.18 -7.73
CA LYS A 638 -21.72 -6.28 -7.24
C LYS A 638 -23.15 -5.84 -6.93
N LEU A 639 -23.30 -4.68 -6.29
CA LEU A 639 -24.57 -4.01 -6.03
C LEU A 639 -24.70 -2.82 -6.99
N LEU A 640 -25.66 -2.91 -7.90
CA LEU A 640 -25.96 -1.89 -8.90
C LEU A 640 -27.47 -1.70 -8.95
N ASP A 641 -27.95 -0.52 -8.57
CA ASP A 641 -29.36 -0.14 -8.66
C ASP A 641 -29.62 0.82 -9.83
N LEU A 642 -30.51 1.79 -9.69
CA LEU A 642 -30.77 2.82 -10.70
C LEU A 642 -30.05 4.12 -10.40
N ASP A 643 -29.82 4.43 -9.14
CA ASP A 643 -29.38 5.74 -8.67
C ASP A 643 -27.89 5.73 -8.28
N THR A 644 -27.25 4.55 -8.31
CA THR A 644 -25.80 4.32 -8.22
C THR A 644 -25.04 5.24 -9.19
N ASN A 645 -24.15 6.08 -8.67
CA ASN A 645 -23.27 6.97 -9.43
C ASN A 645 -22.02 6.19 -9.88
N VAL A 646 -21.84 6.05 -11.19
CA VAL A 646 -20.78 5.22 -11.77
C VAL A 646 -19.38 5.85 -11.63
N ILE A 647 -19.27 7.13 -11.27
CA ILE A 647 -17.99 7.78 -10.95
C ILE A 647 -17.68 7.67 -9.46
N VAL A 648 -18.65 8.04 -8.62
CA VAL A 648 -18.45 8.31 -7.19
C VAL A 648 -18.43 7.00 -6.39
N ASP A 649 -19.42 6.15 -6.64
CA ASP A 649 -19.74 4.99 -5.80
C ASP A 649 -18.92 3.77 -6.25
N LEU A 650 -18.72 3.65 -7.57
CA LEU A 650 -17.87 2.62 -8.18
C LEU A 650 -16.40 3.04 -8.35
N GLY A 651 -16.07 4.32 -8.11
CA GLY A 651 -14.70 4.83 -8.21
C GLY A 651 -14.08 4.66 -9.60
N LEU A 652 -14.83 4.94 -10.66
CA LEU A 652 -14.36 4.76 -12.04
C LEU A 652 -13.70 6.02 -12.60
N ASP A 653 -12.60 5.81 -13.31
CA ASP A 653 -11.83 6.90 -13.91
C ASP A 653 -12.43 7.40 -15.24
N SER A 654 -11.77 8.38 -15.88
CA SER A 654 -12.25 8.95 -17.15
C SER A 654 -12.16 8.00 -18.34
N LEU A 655 -11.23 7.03 -18.33
CA LEU A 655 -11.09 6.00 -19.36
C LEU A 655 -12.12 4.88 -19.15
N GLU A 656 -12.33 4.42 -17.92
CA GLU A 656 -13.37 3.45 -17.55
C GLU A 656 -14.78 3.98 -17.87
N ARG A 657 -15.06 5.25 -17.56
CA ARG A 657 -16.32 5.94 -17.93
C ARG A 657 -16.46 6.03 -19.46
N LEU A 658 -15.37 6.34 -20.18
CA LEU A 658 -15.29 6.27 -21.66
C LEU A 658 -15.33 4.83 -22.22
N GLN A 659 -15.23 3.79 -21.40
CA GLN A 659 -15.38 2.38 -21.77
C GLN A 659 -16.83 1.91 -21.60
N ILE A 660 -17.49 2.29 -20.49
CA ILE A 660 -18.91 1.97 -20.21
C ILE A 660 -19.83 2.68 -21.20
N ALA A 661 -19.72 4.01 -21.31
CA ALA A 661 -20.51 4.79 -22.25
C ALA A 661 -20.40 4.22 -23.67
N HIS A 662 -19.20 3.77 -24.03
CA HIS A 662 -18.90 3.24 -25.34
C HIS A 662 -19.45 1.82 -25.61
N THR A 663 -19.51 0.98 -24.58
CA THR A 663 -20.21 -0.32 -24.63
C THR A 663 -21.67 -0.11 -24.98
N LEU A 664 -22.27 0.91 -24.36
CA LEU A 664 -23.66 1.29 -24.54
C LEU A 664 -23.90 1.92 -25.91
N GLU A 665 -23.05 2.86 -26.36
CA GLU A 665 -23.04 3.40 -27.73
C GLU A 665 -23.12 2.29 -28.80
N ASN A 666 -22.33 1.23 -28.64
CA ASN A 666 -22.29 0.11 -29.59
C ASN A 666 -23.39 -0.94 -29.37
N ALA A 667 -23.99 -1.02 -28.18
CA ALA A 667 -25.17 -1.85 -27.91
C ALA A 667 -26.48 -1.18 -28.37
N VAL A 668 -26.52 0.15 -28.56
CA VAL A 668 -27.71 0.91 -29.03
C VAL A 668 -27.55 1.52 -30.43
N GLY A 669 -26.34 1.51 -31.00
CA GLY A 669 -26.07 1.93 -32.38
C GLY A 669 -26.08 3.44 -32.61
N GLY A 670 -25.41 4.21 -31.74
CA GLY A 670 -25.25 5.66 -31.85
C GLY A 670 -24.09 6.19 -31.00
N ARG A 671 -23.82 7.50 -31.05
CA ARG A 671 -22.88 8.18 -30.14
C ARG A 671 -23.58 9.25 -29.32
N PHE A 672 -23.19 9.41 -28.06
CA PHE A 672 -23.72 10.50 -27.22
C PHE A 672 -23.18 11.87 -27.69
N PRO A 673 -23.95 12.96 -27.53
CA PRO A 673 -23.41 14.31 -27.64
C PRO A 673 -22.30 14.54 -26.59
N GLU A 674 -21.30 15.34 -26.95
CA GLU A 674 -20.09 15.51 -26.13
C GLU A 674 -20.37 16.26 -24.81
N GLU A 675 -21.42 17.10 -24.77
CA GLU A 675 -21.90 17.72 -23.53
C GLU A 675 -22.53 16.68 -22.57
N VAL A 676 -23.34 15.75 -23.11
CA VAL A 676 -24.14 14.80 -22.32
C VAL A 676 -23.26 13.79 -21.57
N LEU A 677 -22.11 13.41 -22.12
CA LEU A 677 -21.15 12.50 -21.47
C LEU A 677 -20.53 13.07 -20.18
N GLN A 678 -20.55 14.39 -20.00
CA GLN A 678 -20.04 15.04 -18.78
C GLN A 678 -21.11 15.08 -17.68
N GLU A 679 -22.39 15.20 -18.06
CA GLU A 679 -23.52 15.40 -17.15
C GLU A 679 -24.18 14.10 -16.65
N ILE A 680 -24.05 12.96 -17.34
CA ILE A 680 -24.64 11.67 -16.90
C ILE A 680 -23.74 10.95 -15.88
N GLU A 681 -24.13 10.91 -14.61
CA GLU A 681 -23.33 10.30 -13.54
C GLU A 681 -23.90 8.98 -13.01
N THR A 682 -25.23 8.78 -13.08
CA THR A 682 -25.93 7.61 -12.53
C THR A 682 -26.40 6.62 -13.60
N VAL A 683 -26.64 5.37 -13.19
CA VAL A 683 -27.25 4.33 -14.06
C VAL A 683 -28.57 4.80 -14.70
N ARG A 684 -29.38 5.54 -13.95
CA ARG A 684 -30.64 6.16 -14.39
C ARG A 684 -30.39 7.22 -15.45
N GLU A 685 -29.50 8.18 -15.21
CA GLU A 685 -29.23 9.27 -16.17
C GLU A 685 -28.65 8.72 -17.49
N ILE A 686 -27.79 7.71 -17.40
CA ILE A 686 -27.29 6.98 -18.59
C ILE A 686 -28.44 6.28 -19.32
N ALA A 687 -29.38 5.65 -18.62
CA ALA A 687 -30.55 5.01 -19.23
C ALA A 687 -31.56 6.00 -19.83
N GLU A 688 -31.88 7.09 -19.13
CA GLU A 688 -32.75 8.18 -19.62
C GLU A 688 -32.11 8.87 -20.84
N ALA A 689 -30.78 9.07 -20.85
CA ALA A 689 -30.07 9.58 -22.02
C ALA A 689 -30.09 8.61 -23.22
N ILE A 690 -30.02 7.30 -22.99
CA ILE A 690 -30.19 6.29 -24.07
C ILE A 690 -31.58 6.37 -24.68
N GLU A 691 -32.64 6.46 -23.84
CA GLU A 691 -34.01 6.64 -24.32
C GLU A 691 -34.19 7.95 -25.10
N GLN A 692 -33.61 9.04 -24.60
CA GLN A 692 -33.74 10.38 -25.20
C GLN A 692 -33.00 10.53 -26.54
N HIS A 693 -31.83 9.91 -26.70
CA HIS A 693 -30.95 10.13 -27.86
C HIS A 693 -30.93 9.02 -28.91
N PHE A 694 -31.27 7.77 -28.57
CA PHE A 694 -31.21 6.63 -29.51
C PHE A 694 -32.53 5.87 -29.66
N GLY A 695 -33.34 5.85 -28.61
CA GLY A 695 -34.59 5.10 -28.55
C GLY A 695 -34.37 3.60 -28.32
N LYS A 696 -35.27 2.99 -27.54
CA LYS A 696 -35.10 1.64 -26.99
C LYS A 696 -35.15 0.49 -28.00
N ASP A 697 -35.69 0.70 -29.20
CA ASP A 697 -35.91 -0.36 -30.20
C ASP A 697 -34.62 -0.81 -30.94
N ARG A 698 -33.44 -0.50 -30.39
CA ARG A 698 -32.11 -0.76 -30.99
C ARG A 698 -31.15 -1.60 -30.14
N ILE A 699 -31.55 -1.98 -28.93
CA ILE A 699 -30.69 -2.65 -27.94
C ILE A 699 -30.24 -4.04 -28.41
N ARG A 700 -28.96 -4.39 -28.17
CA ARG A 700 -28.45 -5.77 -28.24
C ARG A 700 -27.81 -6.19 -26.92
N GLU A 701 -28.29 -7.29 -26.34
CA GLU A 701 -27.91 -7.77 -25.00
C GLU A 701 -26.74 -8.75 -24.97
N ASP A 702 -26.36 -9.39 -26.09
CA ASP A 702 -25.42 -10.52 -26.14
C ASP A 702 -23.92 -10.14 -26.01
N LEU A 703 -23.62 -9.03 -25.33
CA LEU A 703 -22.32 -8.33 -25.38
C LEU A 703 -21.52 -8.33 -24.06
N VAL A 704 -21.99 -8.99 -22.98
CA VAL A 704 -21.46 -8.81 -21.59
C VAL A 704 -21.33 -10.14 -20.82
N ALA A 705 -20.38 -10.25 -19.87
CA ALA A 705 -20.02 -11.44 -19.08
C ALA A 705 -20.29 -11.33 -17.54
N SER A 706 -19.94 -12.37 -16.75
CA SER A 706 -20.43 -12.58 -15.35
C SER A 706 -19.38 -13.07 -14.31
N GLU A 707 -19.78 -13.21 -13.03
CA GLU A 707 -18.95 -13.16 -11.80
C GLU A 707 -18.31 -14.47 -11.25
N SER A 708 -18.33 -15.63 -11.93
CA SER A 708 -18.21 -16.95 -11.27
C SER A 708 -16.83 -17.45 -10.78
N ASP A 709 -15.72 -16.75 -11.03
CA ASP A 709 -14.42 -17.42 -11.29
C ASP A 709 -13.28 -17.18 -10.25
N GLN A 710 -13.56 -16.80 -8.99
CA GLN A 710 -12.51 -16.41 -8.01
C GLN A 710 -11.98 -17.52 -7.04
N PRO A 711 -10.64 -17.60 -6.78
CA PRO A 711 -10.01 -18.54 -5.83
C PRO A 711 -9.78 -17.96 -4.39
N ALA A 712 -9.38 -18.82 -3.43
CA ALA A 712 -9.42 -18.56 -1.98
C ALA A 712 -8.04 -18.30 -1.28
N PRO A 713 -8.01 -17.79 -0.01
CA PRO A 713 -6.79 -17.28 0.65
C PRO A 713 -5.75 -18.32 1.15
N ARG A 714 -4.49 -17.88 1.31
CA ARG A 714 -3.31 -18.66 1.77
C ARG A 714 -2.46 -17.85 2.78
N GLU A 715 -1.64 -18.50 3.62
CA GLU A 715 -0.61 -17.82 4.44
C GLU A 715 0.63 -17.42 3.62
N VAL A 716 1.21 -16.25 3.91
CA VAL A 716 2.40 -15.72 3.23
C VAL A 716 3.67 -16.40 3.75
N ALA A 717 4.48 -16.95 2.84
CA ALA A 717 5.67 -17.74 3.13
C ALA A 717 6.97 -16.93 3.02
N PRO A 718 8.12 -17.39 3.60
CA PRO A 718 9.42 -16.73 3.46
C PRO A 718 9.90 -16.54 2.01
N GLU A 719 9.37 -17.32 1.08
CA GLU A 719 9.64 -17.25 -0.34
C GLU A 719 8.81 -16.18 -1.07
N ASP A 720 7.73 -15.67 -0.48
CA ASP A 720 6.86 -14.64 -1.06
C ASP A 720 7.44 -13.21 -0.88
N TYR A 721 8.45 -13.02 -0.02
CA TYR A 721 9.02 -11.70 0.30
C TYR A 721 10.56 -11.64 0.33
N ARG A 722 11.27 -12.69 -0.09
CA ARG A 722 12.74 -12.71 -0.22
C ARG A 722 13.12 -13.25 -1.60
N PHE A 723 13.69 -12.38 -2.45
CA PHE A 723 14.06 -12.73 -3.83
C PHE A 723 14.95 -13.98 -3.94
N GLU A 724 15.89 -14.18 -3.00
CA GLU A 724 16.76 -15.35 -2.97
C GLU A 724 16.06 -16.65 -2.51
N LEU A 725 14.85 -16.54 -1.95
CA LEU A 725 14.00 -17.66 -1.54
C LEU A 725 12.83 -17.93 -2.51
N MET A 726 12.43 -16.96 -3.34
CA MET A 726 11.34 -17.11 -4.33
C MET A 726 11.46 -18.40 -5.15
N PRO A 727 10.37 -19.15 -5.38
CA PRO A 727 10.43 -20.38 -6.18
C PRO A 727 10.87 -20.12 -7.62
N GLU A 728 10.62 -18.92 -8.16
CA GLU A 728 10.99 -18.50 -9.52
C GLU A 728 12.50 -18.31 -9.63
N TYR A 729 13.09 -17.56 -8.70
CA TYR A 729 14.53 -17.31 -8.67
C TYR A 729 15.32 -18.58 -8.30
N ARG A 730 14.78 -19.42 -7.40
CA ARG A 730 15.35 -20.75 -7.11
C ARG A 730 15.31 -21.66 -8.34
N ARG A 731 14.19 -21.72 -9.06
CA ARG A 731 14.07 -22.46 -10.34
C ARG A 731 15.06 -21.93 -11.38
N LEU A 732 15.21 -20.61 -11.50
CA LEU A 732 16.21 -19.97 -12.37
C LEU A 732 17.64 -20.41 -11.99
N LYS A 733 18.01 -20.38 -10.70
CA LYS A 733 19.33 -20.83 -10.25
C LYS A 733 19.56 -22.33 -10.45
N GLN A 734 18.54 -23.16 -10.26
CA GLN A 734 18.61 -24.59 -10.57
C GLN A 734 18.84 -24.81 -12.09
N MET A 735 18.08 -24.13 -12.95
CA MET A 735 18.24 -24.18 -14.41
C MET A 735 19.63 -23.70 -14.84
N MET A 736 20.15 -22.60 -14.28
CA MET A 736 21.52 -22.14 -14.54
C MET A 736 22.55 -23.22 -14.16
N SER A 737 22.42 -23.83 -12.98
CA SER A 737 23.34 -24.91 -12.55
C SER A 737 23.26 -26.17 -13.42
N GLN A 738 22.13 -26.42 -14.10
CA GLN A 738 22.01 -27.51 -15.06
C GLN A 738 22.83 -27.25 -16.33
N PHE A 739 22.85 -26.01 -16.85
CA PHE A 739 23.78 -25.65 -17.94
C PHE A 739 25.23 -25.89 -17.52
N ASP A 740 25.64 -25.38 -16.35
CA ASP A 740 26.99 -25.58 -15.81
C ASP A 740 27.35 -27.08 -15.69
N MET A 741 26.43 -27.92 -15.19
CA MET A 741 26.63 -29.38 -15.07
C MET A 741 26.71 -30.12 -16.41
N THR A 742 26.12 -29.61 -17.50
CA THR A 742 26.29 -30.20 -18.84
C THR A 742 27.64 -29.86 -19.47
N GLY A 743 28.43 -28.94 -18.88
CA GLY A 743 29.63 -28.41 -19.51
C GLY A 743 29.37 -27.63 -20.80
N ILE A 744 28.11 -27.20 -21.02
CA ILE A 744 27.69 -26.30 -22.10
C ILE A 744 27.61 -24.90 -21.48
N PRO A 745 28.43 -23.93 -21.93
CA PRO A 745 28.30 -22.54 -21.48
C PRO A 745 26.88 -22.02 -21.75
N ASN A 746 26.35 -21.22 -20.82
CA ASN A 746 25.06 -20.55 -21.00
C ASN A 746 25.07 -19.75 -22.32
N PRO A 747 24.17 -20.03 -23.29
CA PRO A 747 24.16 -19.30 -24.56
C PRO A 747 23.69 -17.85 -24.39
N TYR A 748 22.84 -17.59 -23.39
CA TYR A 748 22.30 -16.27 -23.09
C TYR A 748 23.37 -15.36 -22.46
N PHE A 749 23.28 -14.06 -22.73
CA PHE A 749 24.24 -13.04 -22.29
C PHE A 749 25.67 -13.21 -22.86
N SER A 750 25.81 -13.89 -24.00
CA SER A 750 27.04 -13.89 -24.81
C SER A 750 27.53 -12.45 -25.07
N VAL A 751 28.78 -12.15 -24.73
CA VAL A 751 29.36 -10.79 -24.85
C VAL A 751 29.92 -10.57 -26.27
N HIS A 752 29.36 -9.60 -26.98
CA HIS A 752 29.85 -9.16 -28.29
C HIS A 752 30.85 -8.01 -28.10
N GLU A 753 32.09 -8.18 -28.57
CA GLU A 753 33.22 -7.26 -28.35
C GLU A 753 33.29 -6.10 -29.35
N GLY A 754 32.36 -6.06 -30.32
CA GLY A 754 32.36 -5.05 -31.37
C GLY A 754 31.12 -5.09 -32.27
N LEU A 755 31.22 -4.42 -33.41
CA LEU A 755 30.13 -4.27 -34.37
C LEU A 755 29.62 -5.63 -34.87
N THR A 756 28.30 -5.84 -34.81
CA THR A 756 27.65 -7.09 -35.24
C THR A 756 26.89 -6.88 -36.58
N ARG A 757 27.43 -7.46 -37.66
CA ARG A 757 26.81 -7.50 -39.01
C ARG A 757 26.65 -8.96 -39.45
N ASP A 758 27.13 -9.30 -40.63
CA ASP A 758 27.42 -10.65 -41.12
C ASP A 758 28.38 -11.44 -40.21
N THR A 759 29.23 -10.72 -39.47
CA THR A 759 30.19 -11.24 -38.50
C THR A 759 30.10 -10.51 -37.15
N THR A 760 30.67 -11.12 -36.12
CA THR A 760 30.85 -10.55 -34.77
C THR A 760 32.14 -11.08 -34.13
N THR A 761 32.60 -10.44 -33.05
CA THR A 761 33.67 -10.98 -32.20
C THR A 761 33.09 -11.35 -30.83
N VAL A 762 33.35 -12.59 -30.37
CA VAL A 762 32.94 -13.10 -29.05
C VAL A 762 34.10 -13.90 -28.47
N ALA A 763 34.52 -13.57 -27.25
CA ALA A 763 35.69 -14.15 -26.57
C ALA A 763 36.96 -14.11 -27.45
N GLY A 764 37.22 -12.97 -28.10
CA GLY A 764 38.33 -12.76 -29.05
C GLY A 764 38.25 -13.55 -30.36
N ARG A 765 37.23 -14.39 -30.56
CA ARG A 765 37.03 -15.16 -31.80
C ARG A 765 36.08 -14.41 -32.75
N GLN A 766 36.47 -14.24 -34.01
CA GLN A 766 35.55 -13.79 -35.05
C GLN A 766 34.63 -14.95 -35.47
N LEU A 767 33.32 -14.69 -35.50
CA LEU A 767 32.27 -15.65 -35.84
C LEU A 767 31.36 -15.04 -36.94
N ILE A 768 30.83 -15.87 -37.84
CA ILE A 768 29.72 -15.51 -38.73
C ILE A 768 28.47 -15.37 -37.85
N SER A 769 27.71 -14.27 -37.97
CA SER A 769 26.61 -13.96 -37.08
C SER A 769 25.25 -14.05 -37.79
N PHE A 770 24.39 -14.93 -37.29
CA PHE A 770 22.97 -15.01 -37.64
C PHE A 770 22.06 -14.69 -36.44
N ALA A 771 22.63 -14.17 -35.35
CA ALA A 771 21.93 -13.73 -34.14
C ALA A 771 21.64 -12.21 -34.14
N SER A 772 21.70 -11.55 -35.30
CA SER A 772 21.62 -10.09 -35.43
C SER A 772 20.42 -9.65 -36.26
N TYR A 773 19.65 -8.71 -35.74
CA TYR A 773 18.51 -8.10 -36.43
C TYR A 773 18.89 -6.96 -37.41
N ASN A 774 20.19 -6.79 -37.68
CA ASN A 774 20.76 -5.71 -38.49
C ASN A 774 20.56 -5.95 -40.00
N TYR A 775 19.33 -6.23 -40.44
CA TYR A 775 18.99 -6.82 -41.74
C TYR A 775 19.62 -6.14 -42.97
N LEU A 776 19.76 -4.82 -42.95
CA LEU A 776 20.31 -4.01 -44.05
C LEU A 776 21.74 -3.48 -43.79
N GLY A 777 22.39 -3.97 -42.74
CA GLY A 777 23.73 -3.53 -42.32
C GLY A 777 23.81 -2.07 -41.82
N MET A 778 22.68 -1.44 -41.48
CA MET A 778 22.61 -0.03 -41.08
C MET A 778 23.29 0.26 -39.75
N SER A 779 23.20 -0.65 -38.77
CA SER A 779 24.03 -0.54 -37.58
C SER A 779 25.49 -0.77 -37.99
N GLY A 780 26.31 0.27 -37.84
CA GLY A 780 27.69 0.31 -38.33
C GLY A 780 27.87 0.73 -39.80
N ASP A 781 26.85 1.30 -40.43
CA ASP A 781 27.03 2.02 -41.69
C ASP A 781 27.74 3.37 -41.45
N PRO A 782 28.73 3.77 -42.28
CA PRO A 782 29.45 5.04 -42.07
C PRO A 782 28.56 6.29 -42.11
N THR A 783 27.53 6.30 -42.97
CA THR A 783 26.60 7.43 -43.12
C THR A 783 25.71 7.58 -41.89
N VAL A 784 25.21 6.45 -41.38
CA VAL A 784 24.41 6.39 -40.15
C VAL A 784 25.26 6.80 -38.94
N THR A 785 26.50 6.30 -38.87
CA THR A 785 27.43 6.60 -37.78
C THR A 785 27.79 8.09 -37.70
N GLU A 786 28.09 8.73 -38.83
CA GLU A 786 28.40 10.18 -38.85
C GLU A 786 27.17 11.03 -38.53
N ALA A 787 25.96 10.64 -38.98
CA ALA A 787 24.72 11.33 -38.60
C ALA A 787 24.46 11.30 -37.08
N VAL A 788 24.72 10.18 -36.42
CA VAL A 788 24.68 10.06 -34.95
C VAL A 788 25.68 11.01 -34.29
N ILE A 789 26.93 11.01 -34.75
CA ILE A 789 28.01 11.85 -34.21
C ILE A 789 27.65 13.35 -34.31
N GLN A 790 27.12 13.79 -35.45
CA GLN A 790 26.73 15.20 -35.65
C GLN A 790 25.45 15.57 -34.87
N SER A 791 24.50 14.64 -34.72
CA SER A 791 23.32 14.84 -33.88
C SER A 791 23.69 15.05 -32.41
N VAL A 792 24.56 14.20 -31.85
CA VAL A 792 25.03 14.34 -30.45
C VAL A 792 25.77 15.66 -30.23
N LYS A 793 26.57 16.11 -31.21
CA LYS A 793 27.22 17.45 -31.16
C LYS A 793 26.22 18.61 -31.16
N LYS A 794 25.11 18.51 -31.91
CA LYS A 794 24.09 19.59 -32.02
C LYS A 794 23.08 19.59 -30.86
N TYR A 795 22.68 18.42 -30.36
CA TYR A 795 21.52 18.26 -29.49
C TYR A 795 21.80 17.68 -28.11
N GLY A 796 23.01 17.18 -27.87
CA GLY A 796 23.37 16.40 -26.69
C GLY A 796 22.94 14.93 -26.79
N THR A 797 23.19 14.18 -25.71
CA THR A 797 22.93 12.73 -25.63
C THR A 797 21.52 12.37 -25.16
N SER A 798 20.74 13.32 -24.64
CA SER A 798 19.45 13.09 -23.99
C SER A 798 18.40 14.16 -24.33
N VAL A 799 17.14 13.84 -24.03
CA VAL A 799 15.99 14.77 -24.06
C VAL A 799 15.52 15.19 -22.66
N SER A 800 16.14 14.64 -21.60
CA SER A 800 15.90 14.92 -20.17
C SER A 800 14.56 14.47 -19.57
N ALA A 801 13.42 14.56 -20.28
CA ALA A 801 12.12 14.08 -19.79
C ALA A 801 11.23 13.59 -20.96
N SER A 802 9.92 13.46 -20.72
CA SER A 802 8.94 13.25 -21.80
C SER A 802 8.81 14.50 -22.68
N ARG A 803 8.45 14.31 -23.96
CA ARG A 803 8.33 15.43 -24.93
C ARG A 803 7.28 16.46 -24.51
N LEU A 804 6.30 16.08 -23.69
CA LEU A 804 5.28 16.98 -23.14
C LEU A 804 5.83 17.88 -22.02
N VAL A 805 6.81 17.40 -21.24
CA VAL A 805 7.34 18.10 -20.04
C VAL A 805 8.62 18.91 -20.35
N SER A 806 9.58 18.33 -21.08
CA SER A 806 10.84 19.01 -21.45
C SER A 806 10.77 19.74 -22.80
N GLY A 807 9.64 19.66 -23.49
CA GLY A 807 9.51 20.07 -24.88
C GLY A 807 10.20 19.12 -25.87
N GLU A 808 10.07 19.45 -27.15
CA GLU A 808 10.49 18.61 -28.26
C GLU A 808 11.64 19.24 -29.06
N LYS A 809 12.53 18.40 -29.62
CA LYS A 809 13.57 18.82 -30.57
C LYS A 809 13.10 18.63 -32.01
N ASP A 810 13.43 19.58 -32.89
CA ASP A 810 13.15 19.58 -34.35
C ASP A 810 13.40 18.22 -35.04
N ILE A 811 14.48 17.54 -34.68
CA ILE A 811 14.86 16.23 -35.24
C ILE A 811 13.80 15.12 -35.02
N HIS A 812 12.96 15.18 -33.97
CA HIS A 812 11.90 14.19 -33.75
C HIS A 812 10.77 14.32 -34.78
N ARG A 813 10.36 15.56 -35.09
CA ARG A 813 9.36 15.84 -36.12
C ARG A 813 9.83 15.41 -37.50
N VAL A 814 11.12 15.61 -37.78
CA VAL A 814 11.73 15.12 -39.03
C VAL A 814 11.65 13.60 -39.10
N LEU A 815 11.94 12.86 -38.03
CA LEU A 815 11.79 11.39 -38.04
C LEU A 815 10.33 10.98 -38.24
N GLU A 816 9.38 11.60 -37.54
CA GLU A 816 7.96 11.25 -37.64
C GLU A 816 7.38 11.53 -39.05
N GLN A 817 7.82 12.62 -39.69
CA GLN A 817 7.45 12.94 -41.08
C GLN A 817 8.10 11.97 -42.09
N GLU A 818 9.36 11.57 -41.89
CA GLU A 818 10.03 10.61 -42.77
C GLU A 818 9.46 9.19 -42.62
N ILE A 819 9.01 8.79 -41.42
CA ILE A 819 8.30 7.52 -41.20
C ILE A 819 6.93 7.53 -41.88
N ALA A 820 6.12 8.57 -41.68
CA ALA A 820 4.81 8.70 -42.34
C ALA A 820 4.94 8.64 -43.87
N ARG A 821 5.92 9.37 -44.43
CA ARG A 821 6.29 9.34 -45.85
C ARG A 821 6.77 7.97 -46.34
N TRP A 822 7.52 7.24 -45.52
CA TRP A 822 8.08 5.93 -45.89
C TRP A 822 7.03 4.83 -45.90
N VAL A 823 6.15 4.81 -44.90
CA VAL A 823 5.01 3.88 -44.79
C VAL A 823 3.92 4.23 -45.80
N GLY A 824 3.74 5.52 -46.13
CA GLY A 824 2.74 6.00 -47.09
C GLY A 824 1.42 6.44 -46.44
N VAL A 825 1.48 7.02 -45.24
CA VAL A 825 0.33 7.44 -44.42
C VAL A 825 0.47 8.88 -43.93
N GLU A 826 -0.52 9.40 -43.19
CA GLU A 826 -0.69 10.83 -42.92
C GLU A 826 0.28 11.41 -41.86
N ASP A 827 0.46 10.71 -40.74
CA ASP A 827 1.37 11.12 -39.65
C ASP A 827 1.92 9.88 -38.91
N SER A 828 2.87 10.08 -38.00
CA SER A 828 3.38 9.05 -37.10
C SER A 828 3.81 9.61 -35.72
N VAL A 829 3.99 8.71 -34.75
CA VAL A 829 4.52 8.99 -33.41
C VAL A 829 5.62 7.98 -33.05
N VAL A 830 6.77 8.47 -32.56
CA VAL A 830 7.91 7.61 -32.10
C VAL A 830 8.01 7.44 -30.58
N PHE A 831 8.41 6.24 -30.16
CA PHE A 831 8.57 5.78 -28.79
C PHE A 831 9.98 5.22 -28.53
N VAL A 832 10.38 5.05 -27.26
CA VAL A 832 11.75 4.66 -26.86
C VAL A 832 12.07 3.17 -27.06
N GLY A 833 11.07 2.28 -27.09
CA GLY A 833 11.28 0.84 -27.28
C GLY A 833 10.21 0.21 -28.16
N GLY A 834 10.63 -0.67 -29.09
CA GLY A 834 9.70 -1.38 -29.97
C GLY A 834 8.74 -2.30 -29.20
N HIS A 835 9.24 -3.10 -28.25
CA HIS A 835 8.40 -4.00 -27.44
C HIS A 835 7.30 -3.22 -26.70
N SER A 836 7.69 -2.17 -25.98
CA SER A 836 6.79 -1.33 -25.19
C SER A 836 5.94 -0.38 -26.01
N THR A 837 6.17 -0.24 -27.33
CA THR A 837 5.23 0.42 -28.23
C THR A 837 3.94 -0.40 -28.35
N ASN A 838 4.02 -1.71 -28.57
CA ASN A 838 2.84 -2.57 -28.58
C ASN A 838 2.15 -2.60 -27.21
N GLU A 839 2.91 -2.75 -26.13
CA GLU A 839 2.37 -2.78 -24.76
C GLU A 839 1.56 -1.51 -24.45
N THR A 840 2.15 -0.32 -24.65
CA THR A 840 1.50 0.95 -24.31
C THR A 840 0.42 1.38 -25.30
N VAL A 841 0.45 0.94 -26.56
CA VAL A 841 -0.52 1.38 -27.58
C VAL A 841 -1.73 0.46 -27.61
N ILE A 842 -1.54 -0.87 -27.62
CA ILE A 842 -2.65 -1.83 -27.58
C ILE A 842 -3.38 -1.69 -26.22
N GLY A 843 -2.61 -1.55 -25.13
CA GLY A 843 -3.12 -1.29 -23.78
C GLY A 843 -3.92 -0.01 -23.62
N HIS A 844 -3.83 0.93 -24.57
CA HIS A 844 -4.44 2.27 -24.49
C HIS A 844 -5.51 2.54 -25.56
N LEU A 845 -5.45 1.86 -26.71
CA LEU A 845 -6.44 2.01 -27.79
C LEU A 845 -7.68 1.11 -27.61
N THR A 846 -7.59 0.07 -26.78
CA THR A 846 -8.64 -0.94 -26.58
C THR A 846 -8.82 -1.24 -25.09
N GLY A 847 -9.97 -1.76 -24.69
CA GLY A 847 -10.16 -2.29 -23.34
C GLY A 847 -11.37 -3.23 -23.19
N PRO A 848 -11.87 -3.50 -21.97
CA PRO A 848 -12.73 -4.66 -21.64
C PRO A 848 -13.93 -4.99 -22.55
N ASN A 849 -14.50 -3.99 -23.25
CA ASN A 849 -15.68 -4.17 -24.12
C ASN A 849 -15.36 -4.15 -25.64
N ASP A 850 -14.06 -4.14 -25.95
CA ASP A 850 -13.50 -4.35 -27.28
C ASP A 850 -12.94 -5.78 -27.42
N LEU A 851 -12.74 -6.23 -28.65
CA LEU A 851 -12.18 -7.54 -28.96
C LEU A 851 -10.85 -7.39 -29.71
N ILE A 852 -9.81 -8.06 -29.21
CA ILE A 852 -8.55 -8.26 -29.94
C ILE A 852 -8.58 -9.65 -30.57
N LEU A 853 -8.55 -9.70 -31.89
CA LEU A 853 -8.31 -10.92 -32.67
C LEU A 853 -6.88 -10.87 -33.19
N HIS A 854 -6.03 -11.81 -32.77
CA HIS A 854 -4.64 -11.86 -33.22
C HIS A 854 -4.27 -13.25 -33.74
N ASP A 855 -3.19 -13.32 -34.52
CA ASP A 855 -2.67 -14.59 -35.01
C ASP A 855 -2.13 -15.46 -33.86
N ALA A 856 -2.31 -16.79 -33.94
CA ALA A 856 -1.83 -17.70 -32.90
C ALA A 856 -0.29 -17.67 -32.67
N LEU A 857 0.51 -17.17 -33.62
CA LEU A 857 1.97 -17.01 -33.48
C LEU A 857 2.43 -15.56 -33.25
N SER A 858 1.51 -14.62 -32.97
CA SER A 858 1.84 -13.21 -32.68
C SER A 858 2.86 -13.05 -31.53
N HIS A 859 3.77 -12.08 -31.66
CA HIS A 859 4.75 -11.71 -30.63
C HIS A 859 4.16 -11.53 -29.24
N ASN A 860 4.97 -11.89 -28.23
CA ASN A 860 4.63 -11.63 -26.84
C ASN A 860 4.31 -10.16 -26.56
N SER A 861 4.88 -9.19 -27.27
CA SER A 861 4.54 -7.76 -27.10
C SER A 861 3.07 -7.44 -27.45
N ILE A 862 2.54 -8.08 -28.50
CA ILE A 862 1.12 -8.00 -28.88
C ILE A 862 0.26 -8.66 -27.80
N VAL A 863 0.69 -9.83 -27.31
CA VAL A 863 -0.01 -10.59 -26.27
C VAL A 863 -0.02 -9.85 -24.92
N GLN A 864 1.09 -9.23 -24.50
CA GLN A 864 1.16 -8.42 -23.28
C GLN A 864 0.35 -7.13 -23.42
N GLY A 865 0.44 -6.41 -24.55
CA GLY A 865 -0.43 -5.25 -24.80
C GLY A 865 -1.92 -5.61 -24.75
N ALA A 866 -2.29 -6.78 -25.29
CA ALA A 866 -3.65 -7.29 -25.19
C ALA A 866 -4.04 -7.70 -23.76
N ILE A 867 -3.13 -8.23 -22.95
CA ILE A 867 -3.36 -8.49 -21.50
C ILE A 867 -3.58 -7.17 -20.75
N LEU A 868 -2.66 -6.21 -20.91
CA LEU A 868 -2.67 -4.92 -20.23
C LEU A 868 -3.89 -4.07 -20.59
N SER A 869 -4.45 -4.22 -21.80
CA SER A 869 -5.70 -3.56 -22.18
C SER A 869 -6.93 -4.05 -21.39
N GLY A 870 -6.91 -5.26 -20.84
CA GLY A 870 -8.11 -5.91 -20.30
C GLY A 870 -9.16 -6.32 -21.36
N SER A 871 -8.94 -6.04 -22.65
CA SER A 871 -9.84 -6.43 -23.75
C SER A 871 -10.04 -7.94 -23.83
N ARG A 872 -11.19 -8.38 -24.34
CA ARG A 872 -11.35 -9.80 -24.67
C ARG A 872 -10.37 -10.16 -25.79
N ARG A 873 -9.55 -11.19 -25.59
CA ARG A 873 -8.55 -11.67 -26.56
C ARG A 873 -8.97 -13.04 -27.11
N ARG A 874 -8.87 -13.26 -28.42
CA ARG A 874 -8.99 -14.59 -29.04
C ARG A 874 -7.97 -14.74 -30.16
N ALA A 875 -7.15 -15.77 -30.08
CA ALA A 875 -6.28 -16.16 -31.20
C ALA A 875 -7.12 -16.81 -32.32
N PHE A 876 -6.80 -16.53 -33.58
CA PHE A 876 -7.29 -17.29 -34.73
C PHE A 876 -6.20 -18.21 -35.30
N ALA A 877 -6.59 -19.18 -36.14
CA ALA A 877 -5.66 -20.15 -36.70
C ALA A 877 -4.57 -19.48 -37.55
N HIS A 878 -3.31 -19.80 -37.26
CA HIS A 878 -2.16 -19.07 -37.78
C HIS A 878 -2.11 -18.99 -39.32
N ASN A 879 -2.11 -17.75 -39.83
CA ASN A 879 -2.18 -17.35 -41.23
C ASN A 879 -3.47 -17.75 -41.98
N SER A 880 -4.60 -17.94 -41.29
CA SER A 880 -5.93 -18.13 -41.92
C SER A 880 -6.82 -16.90 -41.75
N TYR A 881 -7.09 -16.20 -42.86
CA TYR A 881 -8.08 -15.12 -42.90
C TYR A 881 -9.51 -15.65 -42.94
N GLU A 882 -9.71 -16.92 -43.32
CA GLU A 882 -11.00 -17.60 -43.33
C GLU A 882 -11.46 -17.90 -41.90
N ALA A 883 -10.56 -18.38 -41.04
CA ALA A 883 -10.83 -18.55 -39.62
C ALA A 883 -11.09 -17.20 -38.91
N LEU A 884 -10.46 -16.12 -39.39
CA LEU A 884 -10.79 -14.75 -38.96
C LEU A 884 -12.16 -14.31 -39.47
N ASP A 885 -12.50 -14.57 -40.74
CA ASP A 885 -13.78 -14.19 -41.35
C ASP A 885 -14.97 -14.93 -40.72
N GLU A 886 -14.80 -16.21 -40.41
CA GLU A 886 -15.76 -17.02 -39.64
C GLU A 886 -15.92 -16.44 -38.21
N ALA A 887 -14.82 -16.22 -37.50
CA ALA A 887 -14.85 -15.65 -36.16
C ALA A 887 -15.45 -14.24 -36.12
N LEU A 888 -15.21 -13.40 -37.13
CA LEU A 888 -15.83 -12.07 -37.25
C LEU A 888 -17.30 -12.16 -37.65
N THR A 889 -17.68 -13.10 -38.52
CA THR A 889 -19.10 -13.35 -38.85
C THR A 889 -19.91 -13.75 -37.60
N GLU A 890 -19.30 -14.47 -36.66
CA GLU A 890 -19.90 -14.83 -35.37
C GLU A 890 -19.84 -13.71 -34.31
N LEU A 891 -18.71 -12.99 -34.22
CA LEU A 891 -18.40 -12.11 -33.09
C LEU A 891 -18.49 -10.61 -33.36
N ARG A 892 -18.40 -10.13 -34.61
CA ARG A 892 -18.19 -8.70 -34.90
C ARG A 892 -19.28 -7.81 -34.30
N THR A 893 -20.52 -8.28 -34.31
CA THR A 893 -21.68 -7.55 -33.76
C THR A 893 -21.67 -7.43 -32.24
N ARG A 894 -20.82 -8.19 -31.53
CA ARG A 894 -20.82 -8.30 -30.07
C ARG A 894 -19.83 -7.42 -29.31
N TYR A 895 -18.96 -6.70 -30.00
CA TYR A 895 -17.93 -5.86 -29.38
C TYR A 895 -17.92 -4.47 -30.03
N ARG A 896 -17.48 -3.44 -29.30
CA ARG A 896 -17.44 -2.07 -29.84
C ARG A 896 -16.46 -1.99 -31.00
N ARG A 897 -15.17 -1.95 -30.68
CA ARG A 897 -14.09 -2.09 -31.64
C ARG A 897 -13.71 -3.56 -31.70
N VAL A 898 -13.34 -3.99 -32.90
CA VAL A 898 -12.55 -5.20 -33.07
C VAL A 898 -11.23 -4.77 -33.67
N LEU A 899 -10.15 -5.01 -32.95
CA LEU A 899 -8.79 -4.79 -33.41
C LEU A 899 -8.25 -6.14 -33.88
N VAL A 900 -8.04 -6.26 -35.19
CA VAL A 900 -7.35 -7.40 -35.80
C VAL A 900 -5.86 -7.08 -35.82
N ILE A 901 -5.02 -8.01 -35.34
CA ILE A 901 -3.56 -7.83 -35.29
C ILE A 901 -2.86 -9.00 -35.99
N VAL A 902 -2.03 -8.67 -36.98
CA VAL A 902 -1.13 -9.62 -37.67
C VAL A 902 0.30 -9.07 -37.69
N GLU A 903 1.29 -9.95 -37.83
CA GLU A 903 2.67 -9.52 -38.14
C GLU A 903 2.88 -9.46 -39.65
N GLY A 904 3.73 -8.54 -40.12
CA GLY A 904 4.17 -8.52 -41.51
C GLY A 904 5.21 -9.61 -41.83
N VAL A 905 5.98 -10.08 -40.85
CA VAL A 905 6.77 -11.33 -40.89
C VAL A 905 6.81 -11.95 -39.50
N TYR A 906 6.34 -13.18 -39.34
CA TYR A 906 6.32 -13.89 -38.06
C TYR A 906 7.74 -14.25 -37.61
N SER A 907 8.18 -13.68 -36.50
CA SER A 907 9.59 -13.81 -36.09
C SER A 907 10.02 -15.23 -35.75
N MET A 908 9.10 -16.14 -35.42
CA MET A 908 9.41 -17.54 -35.09
C MET A 908 9.62 -18.41 -36.32
N ASP A 909 8.79 -18.22 -37.35
CA ASP A 909 8.60 -19.18 -38.45
C ASP A 909 8.99 -18.62 -39.84
N GLY A 910 9.11 -17.30 -39.98
CA GLY A 910 9.63 -16.66 -41.18
C GLY A 910 8.66 -16.63 -42.37
N ASP A 911 7.36 -16.82 -42.12
CA ASP A 911 6.27 -16.59 -43.07
C ASP A 911 5.51 -15.30 -42.74
N TYR A 912 4.44 -15.04 -43.50
CA TYR A 912 3.66 -13.79 -43.47
C TYR A 912 2.20 -14.05 -43.89
N PRO A 913 1.24 -13.18 -43.51
CA PRO A 913 -0.17 -13.34 -43.86
C PRO A 913 -0.46 -12.93 -45.31
N GLU A 914 -1.55 -13.43 -45.88
CA GLU A 914 -2.14 -12.90 -47.11
C GLU A 914 -2.87 -11.58 -46.82
N LEU A 915 -2.10 -10.52 -46.56
CA LEU A 915 -2.61 -9.24 -46.05
C LEU A 915 -3.80 -8.64 -46.84
N PRO A 916 -3.88 -8.72 -48.19
CA PRO A 916 -5.07 -8.26 -48.93
C PRO A 916 -6.37 -8.95 -48.50
N ALA A 917 -6.33 -10.25 -48.21
CA ALA A 917 -7.50 -11.00 -47.75
C ALA A 917 -7.88 -10.59 -46.30
N PHE A 918 -6.90 -10.37 -45.42
CA PHE A 918 -7.13 -9.81 -44.09
C PHE A 918 -7.75 -8.40 -44.14
N ILE A 919 -7.31 -7.55 -45.09
CA ILE A 919 -7.88 -6.21 -45.33
C ILE A 919 -9.34 -6.31 -45.78
N GLU A 920 -9.65 -7.12 -46.79
CA GLU A 920 -11.03 -7.25 -47.28
C GLU A 920 -11.97 -7.85 -46.22
N VAL A 921 -11.49 -8.79 -45.41
CA VAL A 921 -12.21 -9.30 -44.22
C VAL A 921 -12.43 -8.19 -43.18
N CYS A 922 -11.42 -7.36 -42.88
CA CYS A 922 -11.57 -6.24 -41.96
C CYS A 922 -12.52 -5.15 -42.48
N LYS A 923 -12.49 -4.83 -43.79
CA LYS A 923 -13.42 -3.89 -44.44
C LYS A 923 -14.85 -4.43 -44.43
N LYS A 924 -15.06 -5.69 -44.83
CA LYS A 924 -16.34 -6.42 -44.80
C LYS A 924 -17.01 -6.32 -43.42
N HIS A 925 -16.24 -6.54 -42.36
CA HIS A 925 -16.72 -6.53 -40.96
C HIS A 925 -16.59 -5.18 -40.26
N LYS A 926 -15.97 -4.17 -40.88
CA LYS A 926 -15.74 -2.84 -40.28
C LYS A 926 -14.95 -2.95 -38.97
N CYS A 927 -13.83 -3.67 -39.02
CA CYS A 927 -12.84 -3.78 -37.94
C CYS A 927 -11.76 -2.71 -38.12
N TRP A 928 -10.94 -2.50 -37.08
CA TRP A 928 -9.61 -1.90 -37.26
C TRP A 928 -8.60 -2.99 -37.55
N LEU A 929 -7.66 -2.71 -38.46
CA LEU A 929 -6.53 -3.59 -38.74
C LEU A 929 -5.22 -2.93 -38.28
N MET A 930 -4.46 -3.67 -37.48
CA MET A 930 -3.10 -3.34 -37.07
C MET A 930 -2.12 -4.35 -37.64
N VAL A 931 -1.04 -3.85 -38.23
CA VAL A 931 0.07 -4.67 -38.72
C VAL A 931 1.32 -4.34 -37.92
N ASP A 932 1.88 -5.35 -37.26
CA ASP A 932 3.21 -5.28 -36.66
C ASP A 932 4.26 -5.54 -37.76
N GLU A 933 4.76 -4.45 -38.32
CA GLU A 933 5.78 -4.39 -39.35
C GLU A 933 7.21 -4.67 -38.81
N ALA A 934 7.37 -5.04 -37.53
CA ALA A 934 8.69 -5.01 -36.89
C ALA A 934 9.73 -6.00 -37.44
N HIS A 935 9.38 -6.90 -38.36
CA HIS A 935 10.36 -7.72 -39.13
C HIS A 935 10.28 -7.53 -40.65
N SER A 936 9.16 -7.03 -41.18
CA SER A 936 8.92 -6.77 -42.61
C SER A 936 9.43 -5.39 -43.06
N ILE A 937 9.43 -4.37 -42.19
CA ILE A 937 9.87 -3.04 -42.60
C ILE A 937 11.38 -3.02 -42.87
N GLY A 938 11.77 -2.49 -44.02
CA GLY A 938 13.13 -2.61 -44.55
C GLY A 938 13.49 -3.99 -45.10
N THR A 939 12.57 -4.96 -45.13
CA THR A 939 12.87 -6.34 -45.58
C THR A 939 11.89 -6.94 -46.59
N MET A 940 10.66 -6.41 -46.67
CA MET A 940 9.64 -6.79 -47.66
C MET A 940 9.30 -5.64 -48.61
N GLY A 941 8.76 -5.99 -49.78
CA GLY A 941 8.60 -5.06 -50.91
C GLY A 941 9.90 -4.84 -51.69
N THR A 942 9.82 -4.19 -52.84
CA THR A 942 10.98 -3.94 -53.74
C THR A 942 11.94 -2.87 -53.23
N HIS A 943 11.49 -1.98 -52.33
CA HIS A 943 12.32 -0.94 -51.73
C HIS A 943 12.43 -1.09 -50.20
N GLY A 944 11.86 -2.14 -49.63
CA GLY A 944 11.84 -2.36 -48.18
C GLY A 944 10.75 -1.57 -47.46
N ARG A 945 9.62 -1.26 -48.12
CA ARG A 945 8.50 -0.55 -47.48
C ARG A 945 7.53 -1.45 -46.71
N GLY A 946 7.82 -2.74 -46.61
CA GLY A 946 7.09 -3.67 -45.75
C GLY A 946 6.12 -4.57 -46.51
N ILE A 947 5.18 -5.17 -45.79
CA ILE A 947 4.20 -6.11 -46.36
C ILE A 947 3.18 -5.37 -47.26
N ALA A 948 2.96 -4.07 -47.05
CA ALA A 948 2.14 -3.24 -47.94
C ALA A 948 2.69 -3.21 -49.39
N GLU A 949 3.98 -2.90 -49.54
CA GLU A 949 4.64 -2.85 -50.85
C GLU A 949 4.79 -4.23 -51.48
N HIS A 950 4.94 -5.29 -50.67
CA HIS A 950 5.00 -6.68 -51.16
C HIS A 950 3.72 -7.11 -51.88
N PHE A 951 2.55 -6.73 -51.38
CA PHE A 951 1.26 -7.02 -52.02
C PHE A 951 0.75 -5.92 -52.96
N GLY A 952 1.40 -4.75 -53.01
CA GLY A 952 0.99 -3.61 -53.83
C GLY A 952 -0.32 -2.95 -53.38
N ILE A 953 -0.63 -3.03 -52.08
CA ILE A 953 -1.83 -2.42 -51.49
C ILE A 953 -1.63 -0.95 -51.13
N ASP A 954 -2.72 -0.20 -50.96
CA ASP A 954 -2.68 1.15 -50.40
C ASP A 954 -2.43 1.08 -48.88
N PRO A 955 -1.39 1.72 -48.33
CA PRO A 955 -1.13 1.71 -46.88
C PRO A 955 -2.26 2.33 -46.04
N THR A 956 -3.16 3.13 -46.62
CA THR A 956 -4.30 3.74 -45.92
C THR A 956 -5.50 2.79 -45.73
N ASP A 957 -5.49 1.60 -46.36
CA ASP A 957 -6.43 0.50 -46.11
C ASP A 957 -6.18 -0.22 -44.76
N VAL A 958 -5.10 0.11 -44.05
CA VAL A 958 -4.74 -0.38 -42.72
C VAL A 958 -4.74 0.80 -41.74
N ASP A 959 -5.45 0.68 -40.62
CA ASP A 959 -5.62 1.80 -39.68
C ASP A 959 -4.37 2.08 -38.84
N ILE A 960 -3.59 1.05 -38.51
CA ILE A 960 -2.46 1.13 -37.56
C ILE A 960 -1.24 0.36 -38.09
N TRP A 961 -0.17 1.09 -38.43
CA TRP A 961 1.14 0.50 -38.72
C TRP A 961 2.05 0.64 -37.51
N MET A 962 2.41 -0.47 -36.86
CA MET A 962 3.42 -0.47 -35.81
C MET A 962 4.75 -0.97 -36.35
N GLY A 963 5.86 -0.30 -36.05
CA GLY A 963 7.19 -0.79 -36.42
C GLY A 963 8.26 -0.52 -35.37
N THR A 964 9.44 -1.12 -35.59
CA THR A 964 10.62 -0.96 -34.74
C THR A 964 11.77 -0.29 -35.48
N LEU A 965 12.50 0.58 -34.77
CA LEU A 965 13.72 1.21 -35.27
C LEU A 965 14.98 0.37 -34.96
N SER A 966 14.84 -0.67 -34.12
CA SER A 966 15.96 -1.47 -33.61
C SER A 966 16.49 -2.59 -34.51
N LYS A 967 15.89 -2.79 -35.69
CA LYS A 967 16.26 -3.86 -36.63
C LYS A 967 16.84 -3.27 -37.93
N SER A 968 16.02 -3.19 -38.98
CA SER A 968 16.42 -2.69 -40.31
C SER A 968 16.98 -1.27 -40.31
N PHE A 969 16.57 -0.42 -39.35
CA PHE A 969 16.96 0.99 -39.26
C PHE A 969 18.13 1.28 -38.30
N GLY A 970 18.80 0.25 -37.76
CA GLY A 970 20.09 0.39 -37.08
C GLY A 970 20.10 1.27 -35.82
N SER A 971 18.95 1.45 -35.17
CA SER A 971 18.72 2.42 -34.10
C SER A 971 18.14 1.74 -32.84
N CYS A 972 17.34 2.45 -32.05
CA CYS A 972 16.44 1.92 -31.03
C CYS A 972 15.15 2.76 -31.04
N GLY A 973 14.07 2.24 -30.48
CA GLY A 973 12.74 2.84 -30.54
C GLY A 973 11.72 2.02 -31.33
N GLY A 974 10.48 2.48 -31.27
CA GLY A 974 9.36 1.99 -32.09
C GLY A 974 8.51 3.16 -32.58
N TYR A 975 7.54 2.89 -33.45
CA TYR A 975 6.61 3.90 -33.95
C TYR A 975 5.20 3.34 -34.16
N ILE A 976 4.22 4.24 -34.15
CA ILE A 976 2.90 4.04 -34.76
C ILE A 976 2.74 5.05 -35.89
N ALA A 977 2.34 4.60 -37.08
CA ALA A 977 2.00 5.43 -38.22
C ALA A 977 0.58 5.10 -38.72
N GLY A 978 -0.12 6.10 -39.26
CA GLY A 978 -1.50 5.94 -39.71
C GLY A 978 -2.17 7.27 -40.00
N LYS A 979 -3.47 7.36 -39.71
CA LYS A 979 -4.27 8.60 -39.83
C LYS A 979 -3.85 9.63 -38.79
N LYS A 980 -3.99 10.92 -39.11
CA LYS A 980 -3.55 12.02 -38.25
C LYS A 980 -4.24 12.01 -36.89
N GLU A 981 -5.54 11.73 -36.81
CA GLU A 981 -6.31 11.76 -35.57
C GLU A 981 -5.85 10.70 -34.56
N LEU A 982 -5.45 9.52 -35.05
CA LEU A 982 -4.85 8.46 -34.23
C LEU A 982 -3.55 8.97 -33.60
N VAL A 983 -2.68 9.55 -34.42
CA VAL A 983 -1.36 10.02 -33.99
C VAL A 983 -1.46 11.21 -33.03
N GLU A 984 -2.40 12.13 -33.26
CA GLU A 984 -2.71 13.25 -32.38
C GLU A 984 -3.25 12.77 -31.02
N TYR A 985 -4.19 11.82 -31.01
CA TYR A 985 -4.67 11.17 -29.77
C TYR A 985 -3.53 10.52 -28.97
N LEU A 986 -2.70 9.71 -29.63
CA LEU A 986 -1.58 9.00 -28.97
C LEU A 986 -0.55 9.98 -28.37
N LYS A 987 -0.24 11.09 -29.06
CA LYS A 987 0.74 12.11 -28.61
C LYS A 987 0.32 12.83 -27.31
N TYR A 988 -0.97 12.87 -26.96
CA TYR A 988 -1.46 13.52 -25.73
C TYR A 988 -1.91 12.57 -24.62
N THR A 989 -2.24 11.32 -24.95
CA THR A 989 -2.92 10.41 -24.00
C THR A 989 -2.14 9.13 -23.67
N THR A 990 -1.25 8.65 -24.54
CA THR A 990 -0.60 7.34 -24.35
C THR A 990 0.50 7.38 -23.28
N PRO A 991 0.44 6.55 -22.21
CA PRO A 991 1.38 6.58 -21.10
C PRO A 991 2.86 6.50 -21.52
N GLY A 992 3.19 5.60 -22.45
CA GLY A 992 4.53 5.41 -23.01
C GLY A 992 5.08 6.57 -23.85
N PHE A 993 4.28 7.62 -24.11
CA PHE A 993 4.73 8.91 -24.66
C PHE A 993 4.69 10.02 -23.60
N VAL A 994 3.61 10.07 -22.80
CA VAL A 994 3.32 11.18 -21.86
C VAL A 994 4.23 11.14 -20.63
N PHE A 995 4.47 9.96 -20.06
CA PHE A 995 5.26 9.78 -18.83
C PHE A 995 6.66 9.21 -19.07
N SER A 996 6.87 8.52 -20.20
CA SER A 996 8.19 8.01 -20.59
C SER A 996 9.10 9.13 -21.11
N VAL A 997 10.42 8.95 -20.98
CA VAL A 997 11.40 9.82 -21.63
C VAL A 997 11.24 9.75 -23.16
N GLY A 998 11.54 10.84 -23.89
CA GLY A 998 11.53 10.80 -25.36
C GLY A 998 12.74 10.06 -25.96
N LEU A 999 12.69 9.76 -27.26
CA LEU A 999 13.79 9.11 -27.98
C LEU A 999 15.07 9.97 -27.97
N SER A 1000 16.25 9.35 -27.84
CA SER A 1000 17.50 10.11 -27.78
C SER A 1000 17.87 10.74 -29.13
N PRO A 1001 18.53 11.91 -29.18
CA PRO A 1001 18.91 12.53 -30.46
C PRO A 1001 19.83 11.66 -31.31
N ALA A 1002 20.64 10.80 -30.68
CA ALA A 1002 21.45 9.79 -31.34
C ALA A 1002 20.58 8.78 -32.10
N ASN A 1003 19.63 8.14 -31.43
CA ASN A 1003 18.75 7.13 -32.03
C ASN A 1003 17.84 7.75 -33.10
N THR A 1004 17.30 8.95 -32.84
CA THR A 1004 16.49 9.69 -33.80
C THR A 1004 17.27 9.95 -35.10
N ALA A 1005 18.55 10.36 -35.00
CA ALA A 1005 19.40 10.58 -36.17
C ALA A 1005 19.78 9.28 -36.91
N ALA A 1006 20.04 8.19 -36.18
CA ALA A 1006 20.33 6.89 -36.78
C ALA A 1006 19.16 6.42 -37.67
N ALA A 1007 17.92 6.53 -37.18
CA ALA A 1007 16.73 6.14 -37.94
C ALA A 1007 16.52 7.00 -39.21
N ILE A 1008 16.64 8.34 -39.11
CA ILE A 1008 16.55 9.25 -40.27
C ILE A 1008 17.63 8.92 -41.30
N ALA A 1009 18.87 8.64 -40.86
CA ALA A 1009 19.96 8.30 -41.75
C ALA A 1009 19.72 6.96 -42.46
N SER A 1010 19.28 5.92 -41.74
CA SER A 1010 18.97 4.61 -42.31
C SER A 1010 17.87 4.67 -43.38
N LEU A 1011 16.79 5.42 -43.13
CA LEU A 1011 15.74 5.68 -44.13
C LEU A 1011 16.30 6.34 -45.41
N LYS A 1012 17.26 7.26 -45.26
CA LYS A 1012 17.92 7.96 -46.38
C LYS A 1012 19.01 7.14 -47.07
N VAL A 1013 19.53 6.10 -46.44
CA VAL A 1013 20.45 5.13 -47.07
C VAL A 1013 19.66 4.10 -47.86
N ILE A 1014 18.59 3.50 -47.33
CA ILE A 1014 17.78 2.52 -48.07
C ILE A 1014 17.10 3.15 -49.31
N GLU A 1015 16.64 4.40 -49.22
CA GLU A 1015 16.07 5.13 -50.36
C GLU A 1015 17.10 5.43 -51.48
N ARG A 1016 18.40 5.43 -51.16
CA ARG A 1016 19.51 5.60 -52.12
C ARG A 1016 20.10 4.28 -52.61
N GLU A 1017 20.02 3.25 -51.79
CA GLU A 1017 20.59 1.92 -52.01
C GLU A 1017 19.50 0.82 -51.84
N PRO A 1018 18.41 0.86 -52.63
CA PRO A 1018 17.31 -0.12 -52.52
C PRO A 1018 17.81 -1.55 -52.78
N ASN A 1019 18.90 -1.71 -53.52
CA ASN A 1019 19.61 -2.97 -53.74
C ASN A 1019 20.27 -3.58 -52.48
N ARG A 1020 20.09 -2.98 -51.29
CA ARG A 1020 20.27 -3.69 -50.02
C ARG A 1020 19.15 -4.71 -49.77
N VAL A 1021 17.93 -4.43 -50.23
CA VAL A 1021 16.76 -5.31 -50.11
C VAL A 1021 16.85 -6.47 -51.10
N ASP A 1022 17.21 -6.21 -52.37
CA ASP A 1022 17.49 -7.27 -53.36
C ASP A 1022 18.47 -8.31 -52.82
N ARG A 1023 19.62 -7.85 -52.29
CA ARG A 1023 20.64 -8.72 -51.69
C ARG A 1023 20.15 -9.45 -50.44
N LEU A 1024 19.25 -8.85 -49.66
CA LEU A 1024 18.62 -9.52 -48.52
C LEU A 1024 17.70 -10.66 -48.98
N HIS A 1025 16.94 -10.45 -50.06
CA HIS A 1025 16.09 -11.49 -50.68
C HIS A 1025 16.93 -12.60 -51.31
N GLU A 1026 17.99 -12.26 -52.05
CA GLU A 1026 18.94 -13.24 -52.62
C GLU A 1026 19.59 -14.10 -51.51
N ALA A 1027 20.08 -13.47 -50.45
CA ALA A 1027 20.68 -14.15 -49.30
C ALA A 1027 19.67 -15.06 -48.56
N SER A 1028 18.45 -14.57 -48.35
CA SER A 1028 17.37 -15.33 -47.68
C SER A 1028 16.91 -16.52 -48.52
N ALA A 1029 16.77 -16.32 -49.84
CA ALA A 1029 16.42 -17.36 -50.79
C ALA A 1029 17.50 -18.43 -50.86
N LEU A 1030 18.77 -18.04 -50.88
CA LEU A 1030 19.89 -18.97 -50.85
C LEU A 1030 19.86 -19.80 -49.56
N PHE A 1031 19.77 -19.17 -48.38
CA PHE A 1031 19.75 -19.89 -47.11
C PHE A 1031 18.58 -20.89 -47.05
N LEU A 1032 17.36 -20.43 -47.37
CA LEU A 1032 16.14 -21.23 -47.33
C LEU A 1032 16.16 -22.41 -48.32
N ASN A 1033 16.63 -22.19 -49.54
CA ASN A 1033 16.72 -23.24 -50.55
C ASN A 1033 17.79 -24.29 -50.21
N GLU A 1034 18.97 -23.87 -49.75
CA GLU A 1034 20.04 -24.80 -49.37
C GLU A 1034 19.69 -25.58 -48.10
N ALA A 1035 19.01 -24.94 -47.12
CA ALA A 1035 18.52 -25.63 -45.94
C ALA A 1035 17.53 -26.74 -46.30
N ARG A 1036 16.57 -26.44 -47.19
CA ARG A 1036 15.60 -27.42 -47.72
C ARG A 1036 16.29 -28.55 -48.51
N LYS A 1037 17.26 -28.25 -49.37
CA LYS A 1037 18.08 -29.26 -50.09
C LYS A 1037 18.84 -30.19 -49.13
N HIS A 1038 19.32 -29.66 -48.00
CA HIS A 1038 20.03 -30.45 -46.99
C HIS A 1038 19.14 -31.32 -46.10
N GLY A 1039 17.82 -31.18 -46.21
CA GLY A 1039 16.82 -31.88 -45.39
C GLY A 1039 16.53 -31.22 -44.04
N LEU A 1040 16.86 -29.94 -43.86
CA LEU A 1040 16.54 -29.19 -42.65
C LEU A 1040 15.07 -28.78 -42.64
N ASN A 1041 14.39 -28.97 -41.51
CA ASN A 1041 13.00 -28.53 -41.35
C ASN A 1041 12.93 -27.02 -41.14
N THR A 1042 12.54 -26.28 -42.19
CA THR A 1042 12.42 -24.81 -42.17
C THR A 1042 10.99 -24.32 -41.88
N GLY A 1043 10.07 -25.18 -41.46
CA GLY A 1043 8.66 -24.82 -41.27
C GLY A 1043 8.03 -24.16 -42.51
N LYS A 1044 7.12 -23.21 -42.28
CA LYS A 1044 6.42 -22.44 -43.34
C LYS A 1044 7.28 -21.37 -44.04
N SER A 1045 8.46 -21.03 -43.51
CA SER A 1045 9.34 -19.92 -43.94
C SER A 1045 9.26 -19.56 -45.44
N ALA A 1046 8.94 -18.31 -45.73
CA ALA A 1046 8.44 -17.85 -47.04
C ALA A 1046 9.36 -16.81 -47.72
N ASN A 1047 10.67 -17.06 -47.74
CA ASN A 1047 11.69 -16.15 -48.28
C ASN A 1047 11.80 -14.78 -47.55
N THR A 1048 11.67 -14.79 -46.23
CA THR A 1048 11.93 -13.62 -45.37
C THR A 1048 13.34 -13.74 -44.75
N PRO A 1049 13.92 -12.68 -44.17
CA PRO A 1049 15.24 -12.75 -43.52
C PRO A 1049 15.21 -13.45 -42.14
N VAL A 1050 14.16 -14.23 -41.87
CA VAL A 1050 13.99 -15.07 -40.69
C VAL A 1050 13.85 -16.50 -41.21
N VAL A 1051 14.85 -17.35 -40.99
CA VAL A 1051 14.75 -18.78 -41.36
C VAL A 1051 14.94 -19.64 -40.12
N PRO A 1052 13.91 -20.39 -39.67
CA PRO A 1052 14.06 -21.36 -38.61
C PRO A 1052 14.73 -22.65 -39.12
N VAL A 1053 15.38 -23.37 -38.21
CA VAL A 1053 15.71 -24.79 -38.37
C VAL A 1053 15.15 -25.51 -37.15
N ILE A 1054 14.00 -26.16 -37.33
CA ILE A 1054 13.26 -26.85 -36.27
C ILE A 1054 13.97 -28.17 -35.97
N THR A 1055 14.38 -28.36 -34.72
CA THR A 1055 15.20 -29.49 -34.26
C THR A 1055 14.40 -30.57 -33.53
N GLY A 1056 13.08 -30.39 -33.39
CA GLY A 1056 12.14 -31.33 -32.75
C GLY A 1056 12.30 -31.49 -31.24
N ASN A 1057 13.30 -30.84 -30.64
CA ASN A 1057 13.74 -31.02 -29.26
C ASN A 1057 14.69 -29.88 -28.83
N SER A 1058 14.58 -29.43 -27.57
CA SER A 1058 15.36 -28.34 -26.99
C SER A 1058 16.84 -28.71 -26.75
N LEU A 1059 17.14 -29.94 -26.34
CA LEU A 1059 18.52 -30.41 -26.19
C LEU A 1059 19.21 -30.48 -27.57
N HIS A 1060 18.49 -30.87 -28.63
CA HIS A 1060 19.00 -30.82 -29.99
C HIS A 1060 19.30 -29.37 -30.45
N ALA A 1061 18.41 -28.41 -30.19
CA ALA A 1061 18.66 -27.00 -30.49
C ALA A 1061 19.89 -26.44 -29.74
N LEU A 1062 20.01 -26.75 -28.44
CA LEU A 1062 21.13 -26.30 -27.60
C LEU A 1062 22.47 -26.89 -28.09
N LEU A 1063 22.53 -28.20 -28.33
CA LEU A 1063 23.73 -28.87 -28.83
C LEU A 1063 24.10 -28.40 -30.24
N LEU A 1064 23.11 -28.11 -31.09
CA LEU A 1064 23.34 -27.60 -32.44
C LEU A 1064 23.89 -26.17 -32.42
N SER A 1065 23.30 -25.27 -31.61
CA SER A 1065 23.84 -23.90 -31.39
C SER A 1065 25.30 -23.95 -30.90
N ARG A 1066 25.61 -24.83 -29.94
CA ARG A 1066 26.97 -25.04 -29.44
C ARG A 1066 27.92 -25.46 -30.56
N ARG A 1067 27.62 -26.52 -31.32
CA ARG A 1067 28.50 -27.01 -32.40
C ARG A 1067 28.67 -26.01 -33.53
N MET A 1068 27.64 -25.21 -33.81
CA MET A 1068 27.71 -24.08 -34.73
C MET A 1068 28.70 -23.01 -34.23
N ASN A 1069 28.63 -22.62 -32.95
CA ASN A 1069 29.57 -21.65 -32.35
C ASN A 1069 31.03 -22.18 -32.31
N GLU A 1070 31.20 -23.46 -31.96
CA GLU A 1070 32.50 -24.15 -32.05
C GLU A 1070 33.05 -24.08 -33.49
N SER A 1071 32.18 -24.24 -34.49
CA SER A 1071 32.48 -24.12 -35.94
C SER A 1071 32.53 -22.69 -36.49
N GLY A 1072 32.49 -21.66 -35.63
CA GLY A 1072 32.63 -20.26 -36.06
C GLY A 1072 31.33 -19.58 -36.49
N VAL A 1073 30.15 -20.13 -36.16
CA VAL A 1073 28.83 -19.57 -36.51
C VAL A 1073 28.00 -19.27 -35.25
N ASN A 1074 27.78 -17.99 -34.96
CA ASN A 1074 26.93 -17.52 -33.88
C ASN A 1074 25.46 -17.52 -34.30
N VAL A 1075 24.70 -18.51 -33.82
CA VAL A 1075 23.25 -18.63 -33.95
C VAL A 1075 22.66 -19.11 -32.63
N GLN A 1076 21.59 -18.45 -32.17
CA GLN A 1076 21.02 -18.67 -30.85
C GLN A 1076 19.85 -19.68 -30.90
N PRO A 1077 19.69 -20.52 -29.86
CA PRO A 1077 18.61 -21.50 -29.81
C PRO A 1077 17.33 -20.90 -29.20
N ILE A 1078 16.19 -21.29 -29.76
CA ILE A 1078 14.86 -21.03 -29.20
C ILE A 1078 14.35 -22.34 -28.61
N LEU A 1079 14.19 -22.36 -27.28
CA LEU A 1079 13.96 -23.54 -26.46
C LEU A 1079 12.60 -23.47 -25.77
N TYR A 1080 12.11 -24.62 -25.30
CA TYR A 1080 10.97 -24.65 -24.37
C TYR A 1080 11.27 -23.86 -23.09
N PRO A 1081 10.34 -23.04 -22.55
CA PRO A 1081 8.94 -22.87 -22.95
C PRO A 1081 8.68 -21.71 -23.93
N ALA A 1082 9.70 -21.10 -24.55
CA ALA A 1082 9.49 -20.00 -25.50
C ALA A 1082 8.89 -20.46 -26.86
N VAL A 1083 8.94 -21.76 -27.11
CA VAL A 1083 8.19 -22.52 -28.13
C VAL A 1083 7.85 -23.90 -27.54
N GLU A 1084 6.95 -24.66 -28.16
CA GLU A 1084 6.75 -26.07 -27.78
C GLU A 1084 8.04 -26.90 -27.97
N GLU A 1085 8.20 -27.98 -27.21
CA GLU A 1085 9.41 -28.82 -27.26
C GLU A 1085 9.65 -29.44 -28.65
N SER A 1086 8.57 -29.90 -29.29
CA SER A 1086 8.50 -30.35 -30.70
C SER A 1086 8.82 -29.24 -31.72
N ALA A 1087 8.67 -27.98 -31.31
CA ALA A 1087 8.85 -26.78 -32.12
C ALA A 1087 10.15 -26.02 -31.78
N ALA A 1088 10.99 -26.56 -30.88
CA ALA A 1088 12.32 -26.07 -30.56
C ALA A 1088 13.18 -25.97 -31.83
N ARG A 1089 13.97 -24.89 -31.94
CA ARG A 1089 14.60 -24.51 -33.20
C ARG A 1089 15.85 -23.66 -33.01
N LEU A 1090 16.76 -23.69 -33.98
CA LEU A 1090 17.61 -22.53 -34.25
C LEU A 1090 16.85 -21.52 -35.09
N ARG A 1091 17.20 -20.23 -34.98
CA ARG A 1091 16.60 -19.16 -35.76
C ARG A 1091 17.71 -18.31 -36.38
N PHE A 1092 17.80 -18.33 -37.70
CA PHE A 1092 18.81 -17.61 -38.47
C PHE A 1092 18.24 -16.29 -38.97
N PHE A 1093 18.83 -15.18 -38.53
CA PHE A 1093 18.56 -13.86 -39.07
C PHE A 1093 19.55 -13.55 -40.19
N ILE A 1094 19.03 -13.39 -41.41
CA ILE A 1094 19.83 -13.19 -42.63
C ILE A 1094 20.07 -11.69 -42.83
N ASN A 1095 21.24 -11.30 -43.32
CA ASN A 1095 21.66 -9.91 -43.49
C ASN A 1095 22.08 -9.66 -44.95
N SER A 1096 21.77 -8.48 -45.50
CA SER A 1096 22.20 -8.04 -46.83
C SER A 1096 23.73 -7.96 -47.00
N THR A 1097 24.48 -8.09 -45.90
CA THR A 1097 25.94 -8.16 -45.86
C THR A 1097 26.51 -9.59 -45.75
N HIS A 1098 25.66 -10.62 -45.58
CA HIS A 1098 26.12 -12.01 -45.68
C HIS A 1098 26.54 -12.34 -47.12
N THR A 1099 27.69 -13.00 -47.26
CA THR A 1099 28.14 -13.56 -48.52
C THR A 1099 27.55 -14.96 -48.74
N ASN A 1100 27.39 -15.35 -50.01
CA ASN A 1100 26.93 -16.69 -50.39
C ASN A 1100 27.79 -17.79 -49.76
N GLN A 1101 29.10 -17.56 -49.58
CA GLN A 1101 30.01 -18.50 -48.92
C GLN A 1101 29.72 -18.65 -47.41
N GLN A 1102 29.41 -17.57 -46.69
CA GLN A 1102 29.00 -17.63 -45.29
C GLN A 1102 27.66 -18.37 -45.12
N ILE A 1103 26.73 -18.15 -46.04
CA ILE A 1103 25.41 -18.79 -46.04
C ILE A 1103 25.54 -20.30 -46.29
N LEU A 1104 26.23 -20.70 -47.37
CA LEU A 1104 26.49 -22.10 -47.71
C LEU A 1104 27.20 -22.80 -46.55
N TYR A 1105 28.30 -22.24 -46.04
CA TYR A 1105 29.04 -22.81 -44.91
C TYR A 1105 28.18 -23.01 -43.66
N ALA A 1106 27.32 -22.05 -43.33
CA ALA A 1106 26.43 -22.14 -42.17
C ALA A 1106 25.33 -23.20 -42.35
N VAL A 1107 24.76 -23.32 -43.55
CA VAL A 1107 23.78 -24.37 -43.87
C VAL A 1107 24.43 -25.75 -43.85
N ASP A 1108 25.58 -25.91 -44.51
CA ASP A 1108 26.36 -27.15 -44.56
C ASP A 1108 26.70 -27.62 -43.14
N LYS A 1109 27.21 -26.72 -42.29
CA LYS A 1109 27.52 -27.04 -40.88
C LYS A 1109 26.29 -27.28 -40.02
N CYS A 1110 25.19 -26.58 -40.25
CA CYS A 1110 23.93 -26.87 -39.56
C CYS A 1110 23.45 -28.30 -39.89
N ALA A 1111 23.52 -28.69 -41.17
CA ALA A 1111 23.15 -30.04 -41.62
C ALA A 1111 24.11 -31.12 -41.13
N GLU A 1112 25.43 -30.90 -41.19
CA GLU A 1112 26.47 -31.80 -40.66
C GLU A 1112 26.27 -32.06 -39.16
N HIS A 1113 26.16 -30.98 -38.37
CA HIS A 1113 26.03 -31.09 -36.92
C HIS A 1113 24.70 -31.67 -36.48
N PHE A 1114 23.59 -31.32 -37.15
CA PHE A 1114 22.28 -31.85 -36.78
C PHE A 1114 22.16 -33.34 -37.15
N LYS A 1115 22.70 -33.78 -38.30
CA LYS A 1115 22.82 -35.22 -38.66
C LYS A 1115 23.67 -35.99 -37.65
N ALA A 1116 24.67 -35.34 -37.06
CA ALA A 1116 25.53 -35.89 -36.01
C ALA A 1116 25.02 -35.67 -34.56
N ILE A 1117 23.80 -35.15 -34.39
CA ILE A 1117 23.08 -35.07 -33.11
C ILE A 1117 21.86 -36.01 -33.16
N ALA A 1118 21.05 -35.88 -34.22
CA ALA A 1118 19.76 -36.51 -34.40
C ALA A 1118 19.66 -37.21 -35.79
N PRO A 1119 20.40 -38.31 -36.03
CA PRO A 1119 20.41 -38.99 -37.32
C PRO A 1119 19.04 -39.56 -37.72
N GLU A 1120 18.14 -39.81 -36.77
CA GLU A 1120 16.75 -40.20 -37.00
C GLU A 1120 15.89 -39.10 -37.61
N HIS A 1121 16.18 -37.81 -37.38
CA HIS A 1121 15.47 -36.69 -38.02
C HIS A 1121 15.65 -36.65 -39.55
N PHE A 1122 16.65 -37.35 -40.08
CA PHE A 1122 16.94 -37.44 -41.51
C PHE A 1122 16.57 -38.81 -42.11
N ARG A 1123 15.83 -39.66 -41.37
CA ARG A 1123 15.27 -40.91 -41.89
C ARG A 1123 13.88 -40.65 -42.44
N ALA A 1124 13.59 -41.17 -43.63
CA ALA A 1124 12.24 -41.14 -44.18
C ALA A 1124 11.27 -41.92 -43.25
N PRO A 1125 10.02 -41.48 -43.10
CA PRO A 1125 9.04 -42.17 -42.27
C PRO A 1125 8.77 -43.57 -42.83
N HIS A 1126 8.86 -44.60 -41.98
CA HIS A 1126 8.28 -45.90 -42.29
C HIS A 1126 6.76 -45.74 -42.33
N ALA A 1127 6.13 -46.29 -43.37
CA ALA A 1127 4.68 -46.41 -43.42
C ALA A 1127 4.21 -47.28 -42.25
N VAL A 1128 3.27 -46.76 -41.46
CA VAL A 1128 2.48 -47.54 -40.52
C VAL A 1128 1.19 -47.90 -41.25
N GLU A 1129 0.97 -49.21 -41.44
CA GLU A 1129 -0.24 -49.73 -42.07
C GLU A 1129 -1.39 -49.85 -41.04
N THR A 1130 -2.63 -49.77 -41.55
CA THR A 1130 -3.94 -49.91 -40.85
C THR A 1130 -4.26 -48.89 -39.76
#